data_AF-A0A8J4F0E7-F1
#
_entry.id   AF-A0A8J4F0E7-F1
#
_cell.length_a   1.000
_cell.length_b   1.000
_cell.length_c   1.000
_cell.angle_alpha   90.00
_cell.angle_beta   90.00
_cell.angle_gamma   90.00
#
_symmetry.space_group_name_H-M   'P 1'
#
loop_
_entity.id
_entity.type
_entity.pdbx_description
1 polymer ?
#
loop_
_entity_poly.entity_id
_entity_poly.type
_entity_poly.pdbx_seq_one_letter_code
_entity_poly.pdbx_strand_id
1 'polypeptide(L)'
;MDMAQEFVASCPRLLGIWSLEQRDAEARVAAHWAEVLRKQELARRLRDELDELESEGRRLAKELEEAKETYAFNDDIVARKRNLVRSNQRGARQKRNELEVAEKAPAPVVQPLPLSSTLAHRWLFFLHMPPLLRHLSRFSFLAQQMLLPRPISPEVARAIDDTHKANLTTYYNNQRHCGTYLRSPQQSHDGEEGRVMFWSKTQVPDLKDFGPKNVCRCTSRSDGVWYPDSLENSMAWAGPGSRDRGFPTHFNPFAVLPCSSLTELYFTEKLPSENGDASSLQWAMHVRASATDTPPERGNLAISRQDLKPGYLSKPAYLMFGTLRAYPLRQLRRLASALHDRTLPLDQPTVHVLVRQLMYHIGVFTDDSPPRLLWREGWKSEGDVLEALWRELSSLADELMEKRREHQAVLLLGEVAAYLAGWHPACNAVARRFATMTSIVADELGLEADAVSNDDDAVAELLAKQCIWRCMALLCYGAGCLDASDVGSMLQLIVLIRHGHVFLQDLQLRAQVQPLVVRAHNVMASRADVVLAEVTQNGELLTDAVARVLPGGLRPESPAGGAVVWSRLPGSVASFEAVGCCVGGVGGSQHQEHLFSINVLDGTVLLDGWPPSRLPKEVTGHPLYRRTFGEWNFQVTFTGEGQAGVMEGLRLINGRRYRFVLGSGGRLVISEVDPERRVELELLDAGTDGQCGQWGAELPPRLRGMQSHWLCRDRGVVVLRSII
;
A
#
# COMPACT_ATOMS: atom_id res chain seq x y z
N MET A 1 10.29 25.77 -4.66
CA MET A 1 11.68 26.00 -5.14
C MET A 1 12.49 26.82 -4.16
N ASP A 2 11.90 27.77 -3.44
CA ASP A 2 12.62 28.63 -2.48
C ASP A 2 13.10 27.86 -1.24
N MET A 3 12.30 26.93 -0.72
CA MET A 3 12.73 26.02 0.35
C MET A 3 14.02 25.25 0.02
N ALA A 4 14.19 24.80 -1.22
CA ALA A 4 15.40 24.08 -1.64
C ALA A 4 16.65 24.97 -1.55
N GLN A 5 16.51 26.24 -1.95
CA GLN A 5 17.57 27.24 -1.86
C GLN A 5 17.91 27.56 -0.40
N GLU A 6 16.91 27.82 0.43
CA GLU A 6 17.09 28.10 1.87
C GLU A 6 17.71 26.92 2.61
N PHE A 7 17.33 25.70 2.26
CA PHE A 7 17.89 24.48 2.84
C PHE A 7 19.38 24.35 2.52
N VAL A 8 19.79 24.59 1.27
CA VAL A 8 21.22 24.54 0.91
C VAL A 8 21.99 25.64 1.62
N ALA A 9 21.45 26.87 1.67
CA ALA A 9 22.09 27.99 2.35
C ALA A 9 22.31 27.77 3.86
N SER A 10 21.50 26.91 4.49
CA SER A 10 21.62 26.57 5.91
C SER A 10 22.37 25.25 6.18
N CYS A 11 22.66 24.45 5.15
CA CYS A 11 23.26 23.12 5.31
C CYS A 11 24.79 23.16 5.05
N PRO A 12 25.65 23.02 6.08
CA PRO A 12 27.10 23.09 5.91
C PRO A 12 27.66 22.04 4.94
N ARG A 13 27.05 20.85 4.90
CA ARG A 13 27.43 19.78 3.98
C ARG A 13 27.22 20.18 2.51
N LEU A 14 26.05 20.73 2.18
CA LEU A 14 25.73 21.11 0.80
C LEU A 14 26.51 22.35 0.36
N LEU A 15 26.77 23.31 1.27
CA LEU A 15 27.69 24.41 1.02
C LEU A 15 29.12 23.93 0.80
N GLY A 16 29.57 22.92 1.57
CA GLY A 16 30.86 22.27 1.36
C GLY A 16 30.96 21.66 -0.03
N ILE A 17 29.96 20.90 -0.46
CA ILE A 17 29.87 20.36 -1.82
C ILE A 17 29.91 21.48 -2.87
N TRP A 18 29.10 22.53 -2.70
CA TRP A 18 29.10 23.67 -3.61
C TRP A 18 30.47 24.33 -3.75
N SER A 19 31.17 24.56 -2.64
CA SER A 19 32.50 25.17 -2.65
C SER A 19 33.55 24.32 -3.38
N LEU A 20 33.46 22.99 -3.27
CA LEU A 20 34.32 22.06 -4.00
C LEU A 20 33.97 22.03 -5.49
N GLU A 21 32.68 22.05 -5.84
CA GLU A 21 32.24 22.15 -7.24
C GLU A 21 32.70 23.45 -7.91
N GLN A 22 32.67 24.57 -7.19
CA GLN A 22 33.19 25.85 -7.71
C GLN A 22 34.69 25.76 -8.00
N ARG A 23 35.47 25.16 -7.09
CA ARG A 23 36.92 24.96 -7.30
C ARG A 23 37.19 24.02 -8.47
N ASP A 24 36.45 22.91 -8.58
CA ASP A 24 36.58 21.97 -9.69
C ASP A 24 36.17 22.62 -11.02
N ALA A 25 35.12 23.46 -11.03
CA ALA A 25 34.69 24.21 -12.19
C ALA A 25 35.74 25.23 -12.64
N GLU A 26 36.33 25.98 -11.71
CA GLU A 26 37.43 26.91 -11.98
C GLU A 26 38.68 26.18 -12.49
N ALA A 27 39.02 25.02 -11.92
CA ALA A 27 40.14 24.19 -12.37
C ALA A 27 39.94 23.69 -13.80
N ARG A 28 38.72 23.25 -14.16
CA ARG A 28 38.36 22.86 -15.55
C ARG A 28 38.54 24.03 -16.51
N VAL A 29 38.07 25.23 -16.15
CA VAL A 29 38.20 26.43 -16.99
C VAL A 29 39.67 26.84 -17.13
N ALA A 30 40.45 26.79 -16.04
CA ALA A 30 41.87 27.13 -16.05
C ALA A 30 42.69 26.16 -16.93
N ALA A 31 42.43 24.86 -16.83
CA ALA A 31 43.09 23.84 -17.65
C ALA A 31 42.73 23.97 -19.14
N HIS A 32 41.45 24.23 -19.45
CA HIS A 32 41.02 24.53 -20.82
C HIS A 32 41.72 25.78 -21.37
N TRP A 33 41.76 26.87 -20.59
CA TRP A 33 42.43 28.11 -21.01
C TRP A 33 43.93 27.93 -21.22
N ALA A 34 44.59 27.14 -20.37
CA ALA A 34 46.00 26.79 -20.56
C ALA A 34 46.22 26.03 -21.89
N GLU A 35 45.31 25.13 -22.26
CA GLU A 35 45.36 24.42 -23.54
C GLU A 35 45.10 25.34 -24.74
N VAL A 36 44.16 26.30 -24.61
CA VAL A 36 43.92 27.36 -25.61
C VAL A 36 45.20 28.17 -25.84
N LEU A 37 45.84 28.67 -24.77
CA LEU A 37 47.09 29.45 -24.87
C LEU A 37 48.23 28.62 -25.47
N ARG A 38 48.37 27.35 -25.06
CA ARG A 38 49.36 26.42 -25.62
C ARG A 38 49.19 26.23 -27.13
N LYS A 39 47.95 26.07 -27.58
CA LYS A 39 47.60 25.93 -29.00
C LYS A 39 47.78 27.23 -29.79
N GLN A 40 47.43 28.39 -29.21
CA GLN A 40 47.67 29.69 -29.85
C GLN A 40 49.17 29.93 -30.08
N GLU A 41 50.00 29.63 -29.07
CA GLU A 41 51.45 29.74 -29.18
C GLU A 41 52.04 28.73 -30.19
N LEU A 42 51.52 27.49 -30.21
CA LEU A 42 51.90 26.50 -31.21
C LEU A 42 51.53 26.95 -32.63
N ALA A 43 50.31 27.47 -32.82
CA ALA A 43 49.86 27.99 -34.11
C ALA A 43 50.71 29.19 -34.57
N ARG A 44 51.12 30.07 -33.63
CA ARG A 44 52.02 31.17 -33.92
C ARG A 44 53.39 30.67 -34.42
N ARG A 45 54.02 29.74 -33.71
CA ARG A 45 55.31 29.16 -34.13
C ARG A 45 55.21 28.44 -35.48
N LEU A 46 54.14 27.68 -35.70
CA LEU A 46 53.91 26.99 -36.97
C LEU A 46 53.69 27.95 -38.13
N ARG A 47 53.11 29.13 -37.90
CA ARG A 47 53.02 30.20 -38.92
C ARG A 47 54.40 30.77 -39.24
N ASP A 48 55.20 31.08 -38.22
CA ASP A 48 56.57 31.58 -38.40
C ASP A 48 57.43 30.56 -39.19
N GLU A 49 57.39 29.27 -38.81
CA GLU A 49 58.09 28.18 -39.52
C GLU A 49 57.58 27.97 -40.97
N LEU A 50 56.27 28.11 -41.19
CA LEU A 50 55.67 27.99 -42.52
C LEU A 50 56.11 29.17 -43.40
N ASP A 51 56.14 30.38 -42.87
CA ASP A 51 56.59 31.57 -43.59
C ASP A 51 58.07 31.46 -43.98
N GLU A 52 58.93 30.92 -43.09
CA GLU A 52 60.33 30.61 -43.39
C GLU A 52 60.45 29.57 -44.52
N LEU A 53 59.73 28.44 -44.44
CA LEU A 53 59.75 27.40 -45.47
C LEU A 53 59.20 27.89 -46.81
N GLU A 54 58.17 28.73 -46.81
CA GLU A 54 57.62 29.33 -48.01
C GLU A 54 58.59 30.36 -48.63
N SER A 55 59.30 31.13 -47.80
CA SER A 55 60.35 32.05 -48.26
C SER A 55 61.55 31.31 -48.88
N GLU A 56 62.00 30.24 -48.23
CA GLU A 56 63.04 29.34 -48.72
C GLU A 56 62.59 28.61 -49.98
N GLY A 57 61.30 28.28 -50.08
CA GLY A 57 60.69 27.66 -51.26
C GLY A 57 60.72 28.59 -52.47
N ARG A 58 60.43 29.88 -52.27
CA ARG A 58 60.57 30.91 -53.29
C ARG A 58 62.02 31.05 -53.75
N ARG A 59 62.98 31.03 -52.83
CA ARG A 59 64.43 31.07 -53.14
C ARG A 59 64.87 29.85 -53.94
N LEU A 60 64.59 28.64 -53.47
CA LEU A 60 64.96 27.39 -54.13
C LEU A 60 64.29 27.23 -55.50
N ALA A 61 63.05 27.73 -55.66
CA ALA A 61 62.38 27.75 -56.96
C ALA A 61 63.08 28.67 -57.96
N LYS A 62 63.54 29.84 -57.50
CA LYS A 62 64.33 30.77 -58.33
C LYS A 62 65.69 30.17 -58.72
N GLU A 63 66.41 29.58 -57.76
CA GLU A 63 67.68 28.89 -58.02
C GLU A 63 67.53 27.69 -58.97
N LEU A 64 66.40 26.96 -58.89
CA LEU A 64 66.09 25.88 -59.82
C LEU A 64 65.87 26.41 -61.24
N GLU A 65 65.22 27.57 -61.40
CA GLU A 65 64.98 28.19 -62.70
C GLU A 65 66.29 28.69 -63.32
N GLU A 66 67.12 29.39 -62.54
CA GLU A 66 68.46 29.82 -62.95
C GLU A 66 69.37 28.62 -63.31
N ALA A 67 69.26 27.50 -62.58
CA ALA A 67 70.01 26.28 -62.88
C ALA A 67 69.55 25.59 -64.17
N LYS A 68 68.24 25.63 -64.51
CA LYS A 68 67.73 25.11 -65.78
C LYS A 68 68.24 25.94 -66.96
N GLU A 69 68.34 27.25 -66.81
CA GLU A 69 68.84 28.16 -67.85
C GLU A 69 70.36 28.02 -68.06
N THR A 70 71.13 27.86 -66.97
CA THR A 70 72.61 27.85 -67.00
C THR A 70 73.20 26.47 -67.34
N TYR A 71 72.56 25.39 -66.90
CA TYR A 71 73.10 24.02 -66.98
C TYR A 71 72.16 23.08 -67.74
N ALA A 72 71.56 23.53 -68.85
CA ALA A 72 70.57 22.78 -69.63
C ALA A 72 71.01 21.35 -70.04
N PHE A 73 72.32 21.09 -70.13
CA PHE A 73 72.91 19.80 -70.50
C PHE A 73 73.44 18.96 -69.32
N ASN A 74 73.37 19.44 -68.07
CA ASN A 74 73.82 18.72 -66.88
C ASN A 74 72.63 18.35 -65.98
N ASP A 75 71.99 17.24 -66.33
CA ASP A 75 70.72 16.77 -65.75
C ASP A 75 70.82 16.50 -64.24
N ASP A 76 72.02 16.17 -63.75
CA ASP A 76 72.26 15.81 -62.35
C ASP A 76 72.16 17.03 -61.40
N ILE A 77 72.63 18.21 -61.85
CA ILE A 77 72.55 19.46 -61.08
C ILE A 77 71.09 19.94 -60.99
N VAL A 78 70.36 19.89 -62.12
CA VAL A 78 68.94 20.27 -62.20
C VAL A 78 68.07 19.30 -61.39
N ALA A 79 68.35 18.00 -61.45
CA ALA A 79 67.66 16.98 -60.65
C ALA A 79 67.85 17.19 -59.14
N ARG A 80 69.07 17.52 -58.69
CA ARG A 80 69.36 17.79 -57.28
C ARG A 80 68.61 19.01 -56.75
N LYS A 81 68.59 20.13 -57.50
CA LYS A 81 67.81 21.33 -57.15
C LYS A 81 66.29 21.08 -57.18
N ARG A 82 65.80 20.26 -58.13
CA ARG A 82 64.39 19.84 -58.19
C ARG A 82 63.98 19.02 -56.97
N ASN A 83 64.87 18.14 -56.48
CA ASN A 83 64.63 17.35 -55.27
C ASN A 83 64.58 18.23 -54.00
N LEU A 84 65.44 19.26 -53.91
CA LEU A 84 65.40 20.26 -52.83
C LEU A 84 64.06 21.02 -52.79
N VAL A 85 63.58 21.51 -53.94
CA VAL A 85 62.26 22.17 -54.04
C VAL A 85 61.12 21.23 -53.62
N ARG A 86 61.12 19.98 -54.11
CA ARG A 86 60.11 18.97 -53.72
C ARG A 86 60.16 18.63 -52.24
N SER A 87 61.35 18.57 -51.64
CA SER A 87 61.52 18.31 -50.21
C SER A 87 60.93 19.46 -49.39
N ASN A 88 61.22 20.71 -49.76
CA ASN A 88 60.69 21.87 -49.08
C ASN A 88 59.16 22.00 -49.22
N GLN A 89 58.61 21.74 -50.42
CA GLN A 89 57.16 21.70 -50.64
C GLN A 89 56.45 20.65 -49.78
N ARG A 90 57.06 19.47 -49.57
CA ARG A 90 56.53 18.47 -48.63
C ARG A 90 56.57 18.97 -47.19
N GLY A 91 57.67 19.60 -46.78
CA GLY A 91 57.79 20.22 -45.45
C GLY A 91 56.72 21.29 -45.20
N ALA A 92 56.53 22.21 -46.15
CA ALA A 92 55.50 23.24 -46.07
C ALA A 92 54.08 22.64 -46.02
N ARG A 93 53.79 21.59 -46.81
CA ARG A 93 52.50 20.89 -46.75
C ARG A 93 52.27 20.20 -45.41
N GLN A 94 53.30 19.56 -44.86
CA GLN A 94 53.22 18.94 -43.54
C GLN A 94 52.94 20.00 -42.46
N LYS A 95 53.68 21.11 -42.48
CA LYS A 95 53.49 22.21 -41.53
C LYS A 95 52.13 22.90 -41.65
N ARG A 96 51.59 23.01 -42.86
CA ARG A 96 50.22 23.51 -43.10
C ARG A 96 49.16 22.59 -42.48
N ASN A 97 49.32 21.27 -42.57
CA ASN A 97 48.43 20.31 -41.91
C ASN A 97 48.58 20.38 -40.37
N GLU A 98 49.80 20.50 -39.85
CA GLU A 98 50.06 20.69 -38.42
C GLU A 98 49.40 21.98 -37.90
N LEU A 99 49.46 23.06 -38.68
CA LEU A 99 48.81 24.34 -38.38
C LEU A 99 47.29 24.21 -38.34
N GLU A 100 46.67 23.53 -39.31
CA GLU A 100 45.22 23.31 -39.33
C GLU A 100 44.73 22.56 -38.07
N VAL A 101 45.51 21.57 -37.61
CA VAL A 101 45.21 20.85 -36.37
C VAL A 101 45.42 21.72 -35.12
N ALA A 102 46.46 22.56 -35.11
CA ALA A 102 46.75 23.47 -34.00
C ALA A 102 45.70 24.60 -33.88
N GLU A 103 45.20 25.09 -35.01
CA GLU A 103 44.17 26.13 -35.07
C GLU A 103 42.78 25.64 -34.66
N LYS A 104 42.54 24.32 -34.68
CA LYS A 104 41.29 23.75 -34.17
C LYS A 104 41.15 23.98 -32.68
N ALA A 105 40.04 24.61 -32.28
CA ALA A 105 39.74 24.86 -30.88
C ALA A 105 39.73 23.54 -30.06
N PRO A 106 40.18 23.57 -28.81
CA PRO A 106 40.04 22.43 -27.90
C PRO A 106 38.55 22.16 -27.59
N ALA A 107 38.24 20.98 -27.03
CA ALA A 107 36.86 20.61 -26.72
C ALA A 107 36.25 21.58 -25.69
N PRO A 108 34.98 21.97 -25.79
CA PRO A 108 34.40 22.91 -24.84
C PRO A 108 34.33 22.31 -23.43
N VAL A 109 34.39 23.18 -22.42
CA VAL A 109 34.15 22.81 -21.02
C VAL A 109 32.66 22.81 -20.75
N VAL A 110 32.15 21.68 -20.27
CA VAL A 110 30.74 21.48 -19.93
C VAL A 110 30.64 21.42 -18.42
N GLN A 111 30.03 22.42 -17.80
CA GLN A 111 29.97 22.47 -16.35
C GLN A 111 28.81 21.61 -15.81
N PRO A 112 29.04 20.85 -14.72
CA PRO A 112 28.01 19.98 -14.16
C PRO A 112 26.88 20.76 -13.47
N LEU A 113 27.16 21.99 -13.00
CA LEU A 113 26.20 22.86 -12.34
C LEU A 113 26.00 24.18 -13.09
N PRO A 114 24.83 24.82 -12.93
CA PRO A 114 24.55 26.16 -13.45
C PRO A 114 25.51 27.23 -12.92
N LEU A 115 25.68 28.31 -13.68
CA LEU A 115 26.48 29.47 -13.24
C LEU A 115 25.79 30.24 -12.12
N SER A 116 24.45 30.34 -12.19
CA SER A 116 23.66 31.00 -11.15
C SER A 116 23.71 30.22 -9.84
N SER A 117 24.20 30.86 -8.77
CA SER A 117 24.27 30.25 -7.43
C SER A 117 22.90 29.78 -6.94
N THR A 118 21.86 30.57 -7.20
CA THR A 118 20.47 30.23 -6.85
C THR A 118 20.00 28.94 -7.53
N LEU A 119 20.27 28.79 -8.83
CA LEU A 119 19.87 27.60 -9.58
C LEU A 119 20.74 26.40 -9.20
N ALA A 120 22.04 26.59 -8.99
CA ALA A 120 22.96 25.56 -8.53
C ALA A 120 22.58 25.03 -7.14
N HIS A 121 22.18 25.89 -6.19
CA HIS A 121 21.66 25.46 -4.89
C HIS A 121 20.41 24.58 -5.04
N ARG A 122 19.48 24.97 -5.92
CA ARG A 122 18.28 24.15 -6.20
C ARG A 122 18.67 22.77 -6.74
N TRP A 123 19.61 22.71 -7.68
CA TRP A 123 20.12 21.44 -8.22
C TRP A 123 20.76 20.57 -7.14
N LEU A 124 21.68 21.15 -6.35
CA LEU A 124 22.36 20.44 -5.26
C LEU A 124 21.39 19.86 -4.23
N PHE A 125 20.33 20.59 -3.90
CA PHE A 125 19.27 20.08 -3.03
C PHE A 125 18.62 18.82 -3.60
N PHE A 126 18.25 18.80 -4.89
CA PHE A 126 17.60 17.62 -5.49
C PHE A 126 18.58 16.45 -5.67
N LEU A 127 19.83 16.72 -6.07
CA LEU A 127 20.88 15.71 -6.23
C LEU A 127 21.24 15.02 -4.90
N HIS A 128 21.23 15.77 -3.80
CA HIS A 128 21.62 15.27 -2.47
C HIS A 128 20.48 15.38 -1.44
N MET A 129 19.23 15.24 -1.90
CA MET A 129 18.05 15.40 -1.05
C MET A 129 18.12 14.43 0.15
N PRO A 130 17.90 14.92 1.39
CA PRO A 130 17.88 14.07 2.58
C PRO A 130 16.93 12.87 2.46
N PRO A 131 17.27 11.67 2.99
CA PRO A 131 16.44 10.48 2.86
C PRO A 131 15.00 10.65 3.34
N LEU A 132 14.78 11.38 4.44
CA LEU A 132 13.42 11.65 4.95
C LEU A 132 12.58 12.47 3.97
N LEU A 133 13.17 13.48 3.34
CA LEU A 133 12.48 14.29 2.33
C LEU A 133 12.22 13.49 1.05
N ARG A 134 13.10 12.55 0.69
CA ARG A 134 12.85 11.60 -0.41
C ARG A 134 11.69 10.65 -0.12
N HIS A 135 11.56 10.19 1.11
CA HIS A 135 10.41 9.38 1.52
C HIS A 135 9.13 10.21 1.51
N LEU A 136 9.17 11.42 2.09
CA LEU A 136 8.02 12.33 2.11
C LEU A 136 7.56 12.65 0.68
N SER A 137 8.47 13.04 -0.22
CA SER A 137 8.12 13.35 -1.61
C SER A 137 7.52 12.13 -2.32
N ARG A 138 8.11 10.94 -2.14
CA ARG A 138 7.53 9.70 -2.67
C ARG A 138 6.10 9.47 -2.16
N PHE A 139 5.87 9.60 -0.85
CA PHE A 139 4.54 9.39 -0.27
C PHE A 139 3.55 10.44 -0.76
N SER A 140 3.94 11.70 -0.88
CA SER A 140 3.10 12.77 -1.41
C SER A 140 2.69 12.51 -2.87
N PHE A 141 3.65 12.17 -3.75
CA PHE A 141 3.36 11.86 -5.14
C PHE A 141 2.49 10.59 -5.29
N LEU A 142 2.77 9.56 -4.48
CA LEU A 142 1.97 8.34 -4.48
C LEU A 142 0.54 8.59 -4.00
N ALA A 143 0.37 9.39 -2.94
CA ALA A 143 -0.95 9.76 -2.43
C ALA A 143 -1.77 10.49 -3.49
N GLN A 144 -1.15 11.45 -4.21
CA GLN A 144 -1.82 12.13 -5.31
C GLN A 144 -2.14 11.21 -6.49
N GLN A 145 -1.24 10.29 -6.83
CA GLN A 145 -1.52 9.27 -7.85
C GLN A 145 -2.73 8.38 -7.46
N MET A 146 -2.99 8.16 -6.16
CA MET A 146 -4.18 7.44 -5.71
C MET A 146 -5.48 8.24 -5.90
N LEU A 147 -5.38 9.57 -6.04
CA LEU A 147 -6.52 10.46 -6.32
C LEU A 147 -6.84 10.57 -7.82
N LEU A 148 -6.10 9.90 -8.70
CA LEU A 148 -6.40 9.87 -10.14
C LEU A 148 -7.43 8.77 -10.47
N PRO A 149 -8.45 9.06 -11.29
CA PRO A 149 -9.45 8.07 -11.73
C PRO A 149 -8.85 6.83 -12.41
N ARG A 150 -9.43 5.65 -12.18
CA ARG A 150 -8.97 4.37 -12.77
C ARG A 150 -10.11 3.54 -13.38
N PRO A 151 -9.88 2.81 -14.49
CA PRO A 151 -8.67 2.84 -15.33
C PRO A 151 -8.44 4.23 -15.94
N ILE A 152 -7.19 4.56 -16.25
CA ILE A 152 -6.82 5.87 -16.78
C ILE A 152 -7.46 6.06 -18.15
N SER A 153 -8.38 7.01 -18.27
CA SER A 153 -9.00 7.37 -19.55
C SER A 153 -8.01 8.14 -20.43
N PRO A 154 -8.21 8.21 -21.76
CA PRO A 154 -7.37 9.01 -22.65
C PRO A 154 -7.33 10.50 -22.27
N GLU A 155 -8.43 11.02 -21.72
CA GLU A 155 -8.52 12.41 -21.25
C GLU A 155 -7.65 12.64 -20.02
N VAL A 156 -7.70 11.72 -19.04
CA VAL A 156 -6.86 11.77 -17.85
C VAL A 156 -5.39 11.59 -18.22
N ALA A 157 -5.08 10.62 -19.09
CA ALA A 157 -3.72 10.38 -19.57
C ALA A 157 -3.11 11.63 -20.19
N ARG A 158 -3.86 12.32 -21.06
CA ARG A 158 -3.40 13.56 -21.71
C ARG A 158 -3.21 14.71 -20.72
N ALA A 159 -4.06 14.80 -19.70
CA ALA A 159 -3.97 15.86 -18.69
C ALA A 159 -2.76 15.69 -17.76
N ILE A 160 -2.41 14.45 -17.43
CA ILE A 160 -1.30 14.14 -16.52
C ILE A 160 0.03 13.91 -17.25
N ASP A 161 0.03 13.71 -18.57
CA ASP A 161 1.25 13.46 -19.35
C ASP A 161 2.26 14.59 -19.15
N ASP A 162 3.49 14.23 -18.77
CA ASP A 162 4.54 15.20 -18.52
C ASP A 162 5.84 14.75 -19.21
N THR A 163 6.14 15.42 -20.32
CA THR A 163 7.26 15.05 -21.18
C THR A 163 8.57 15.65 -20.67
N HIS A 164 9.56 14.79 -20.50
CA HIS A 164 10.89 15.14 -20.02
C HIS A 164 11.94 14.74 -21.07
N LYS A 165 12.95 15.59 -21.26
CA LYS A 165 13.95 15.42 -22.34
C LYS A 165 15.34 15.05 -21.83
N ALA A 166 15.69 15.42 -20.61
CA ALA A 166 17.01 15.16 -20.06
C ALA A 166 16.94 14.79 -18.57
N ASN A 167 17.67 13.75 -18.17
CA ASN A 167 17.88 13.41 -16.76
C ASN A 167 19.04 14.25 -16.20
N LEU A 168 18.75 15.11 -15.23
CA LEU A 168 19.72 16.06 -14.67
C LEU A 168 20.70 15.40 -13.71
N THR A 169 20.31 14.32 -13.04
CA THR A 169 21.20 13.52 -12.18
C THR A 169 22.29 12.85 -13.01
N THR A 170 21.87 12.17 -14.08
CA THR A 170 22.79 11.53 -15.03
C THR A 170 23.69 12.55 -15.71
N TYR A 171 23.14 13.69 -16.12
CA TYR A 171 23.93 14.79 -16.67
C TYR A 171 25.01 15.27 -15.68
N TYR A 172 24.63 15.61 -14.45
CA TYR A 172 25.55 16.11 -13.41
C TYR A 172 26.69 15.12 -13.15
N ASN A 173 26.37 13.84 -12.92
CA ASN A 173 27.36 12.81 -12.65
C ASN A 173 28.30 12.59 -13.86
N ASN A 174 27.77 12.51 -15.08
CA ASN A 174 28.59 12.32 -16.28
C ASN A 174 29.56 13.48 -16.52
N GLN A 175 29.13 14.73 -16.33
CA GLN A 175 30.00 15.89 -16.55
C GLN A 175 31.06 16.04 -15.46
N ARG A 176 30.77 15.60 -14.23
CA ARG A 176 31.77 15.57 -13.14
C ARG A 176 32.90 14.59 -13.41
N HIS A 177 32.57 13.41 -13.92
CA HIS A 177 33.54 12.36 -14.26
C HIS A 177 34.25 12.61 -15.61
N CYS A 178 33.97 13.73 -16.29
CA CYS A 178 34.62 14.08 -17.56
C CYS A 178 36.10 14.43 -17.37
N GLY A 179 36.97 13.46 -17.65
CA GLY A 179 38.43 13.55 -17.46
C GLY A 179 39.20 14.45 -18.44
N THR A 180 38.53 15.20 -19.32
CA THR A 180 39.17 15.99 -20.39
C THR A 180 40.08 17.08 -19.84
N TYR A 181 39.62 17.82 -18.83
CA TYR A 181 40.36 18.96 -18.24
C TYR A 181 40.64 18.79 -16.75
N LEU A 182 39.99 17.83 -16.08
CA LEU A 182 40.20 17.53 -14.68
C LEU A 182 40.13 16.02 -14.48
N ARG A 183 41.26 15.38 -14.19
CA ARG A 183 41.35 13.92 -14.03
C ARG A 183 40.80 13.42 -12.70
N SER A 184 40.84 14.26 -11.67
CA SER A 184 40.44 13.90 -10.30
C SER A 184 39.75 15.09 -9.66
N PRO A 185 38.41 15.13 -9.65
CA PRO A 185 37.66 16.19 -8.97
C PRO A 185 37.86 16.12 -7.45
N GLN A 186 37.87 17.28 -6.79
CA GLN A 186 37.95 17.37 -5.33
C GLN A 186 36.63 16.98 -4.67
N GLN A 187 35.51 17.32 -5.30
CA GLN A 187 34.20 16.83 -4.90
C GLN A 187 34.12 15.33 -5.27
N SER A 188 33.81 14.48 -4.29
CA SER A 188 33.73 13.00 -4.45
C SER A 188 32.33 12.40 -4.31
N HIS A 189 31.30 13.21 -4.05
CA HIS A 189 29.93 12.77 -3.82
C HIS A 189 29.07 12.89 -5.07
N ASP A 190 28.68 11.76 -5.64
CA ASP A 190 27.72 11.75 -6.75
C ASP A 190 26.31 12.14 -6.31
N GLY A 191 25.57 12.73 -7.24
CA GLY A 191 24.14 12.95 -7.08
C GLY A 191 23.41 11.61 -7.13
N GLU A 192 22.39 11.47 -6.30
CA GLU A 192 21.61 10.25 -6.19
C GLU A 192 20.19 10.49 -6.66
N GLU A 193 19.73 9.63 -7.58
CA GLU A 193 18.37 9.70 -8.09
C GLU A 193 17.36 9.15 -7.07
N GLY A 194 16.35 9.96 -6.75
CA GLY A 194 15.25 9.57 -5.89
C GLY A 194 14.15 8.82 -6.64
N ARG A 195 13.11 8.39 -5.91
CA ARG A 195 11.86 7.88 -6.51
C ARG A 195 11.08 8.97 -7.24
N VAL A 196 11.18 10.20 -6.75
CA VAL A 196 10.84 11.40 -7.50
C VAL A 196 12.15 11.85 -8.14
N MET A 197 12.20 11.78 -9.46
CA MET A 197 13.42 11.95 -10.25
C MET A 197 13.66 13.41 -10.58
N PHE A 198 14.91 13.77 -10.87
CA PHE A 198 15.30 15.13 -11.21
C PHE A 198 15.62 15.27 -12.70
N TRP A 199 14.74 15.95 -13.44
CA TRP A 199 14.75 16.00 -14.90
C TRP A 199 14.61 17.43 -15.43
N SER A 200 14.82 17.59 -16.73
CA SER A 200 14.53 18.82 -17.45
C SER A 200 13.54 18.58 -18.59
N LYS A 201 12.67 19.57 -18.80
CA LYS A 201 11.76 19.66 -19.96
C LYS A 201 12.49 20.12 -21.22
N THR A 202 13.68 20.69 -21.06
CA THR A 202 14.54 21.14 -22.14
C THR A 202 15.62 20.10 -22.45
N GLN A 203 16.08 20.09 -23.71
CA GLN A 203 17.12 19.18 -24.16
C GLN A 203 18.49 19.81 -23.93
N VAL A 204 19.47 18.97 -23.57
CA VAL A 204 20.88 19.39 -23.55
C VAL A 204 21.32 19.69 -24.99
N PRO A 205 21.81 20.90 -25.31
CA PRO A 205 22.29 21.25 -26.64
C PRO A 205 23.40 20.31 -27.14
N ASP A 206 23.56 20.14 -28.46
CA ASP A 206 24.73 19.46 -29.01
C ASP A 206 25.98 20.32 -28.79
N LEU A 207 26.86 19.82 -27.93
CA LEU A 207 28.05 20.53 -27.47
C LEU A 207 29.14 20.63 -28.55
N LYS A 208 29.03 19.89 -29.66
CA LYS A 208 30.00 19.95 -30.77
C LYS A 208 29.98 21.28 -31.53
N ASP A 209 28.87 22.00 -31.47
CA ASP A 209 28.70 23.30 -32.12
C ASP A 209 28.82 24.48 -31.14
N PHE A 210 29.13 24.20 -29.88
CA PHE A 210 29.26 25.23 -28.86
C PHE A 210 30.69 25.80 -28.81
N GLY A 211 30.78 27.13 -28.88
CA GLY A 211 32.03 27.88 -28.78
C GLY A 211 32.74 28.12 -30.11
N PRO A 212 33.87 28.86 -30.10
CA PRO A 212 34.62 29.17 -31.32
C PRO A 212 35.23 27.91 -31.93
N LYS A 213 35.11 27.73 -33.26
CA LYS A 213 35.71 26.57 -33.96
C LYS A 213 37.23 26.70 -34.15
N ASN A 214 37.76 27.93 -34.06
CA ASN A 214 39.17 28.25 -34.22
C ASN A 214 39.73 28.85 -32.92
N VAL A 215 40.87 28.35 -32.48
CA VAL A 215 41.51 28.72 -31.21
C VAL A 215 41.93 30.20 -31.17
N CYS A 216 42.22 30.82 -32.31
CA CYS A 216 42.55 32.24 -32.39
C CYS A 216 41.35 33.16 -32.15
N ARG A 217 40.13 32.62 -32.17
CA ARG A 217 38.90 33.36 -31.83
C ARG A 217 38.55 33.27 -30.35
N CYS A 218 39.28 32.50 -29.56
CA CYS A 218 39.15 32.48 -28.10
C CYS A 218 39.96 33.65 -27.51
N THR A 219 39.27 34.70 -27.06
CA THR A 219 39.87 35.92 -26.49
C THR A 219 39.69 36.00 -24.97
N SER A 220 38.78 35.20 -24.41
CA SER A 220 38.46 35.18 -22.98
C SER A 220 38.40 33.77 -22.39
N ARG A 221 38.56 33.67 -21.06
CA ARG A 221 38.44 32.40 -20.32
C ARG A 221 37.04 31.77 -20.40
N SER A 222 36.02 32.56 -20.69
CA SER A 222 34.64 32.12 -20.88
C SER A 222 34.38 31.50 -22.26
N ASP A 223 35.25 31.73 -23.24
CA ASP A 223 35.04 31.22 -24.59
C ASP A 223 35.19 29.70 -24.61
N GLY A 224 34.14 29.01 -25.04
CA GLY A 224 34.10 27.54 -25.03
C GLY A 224 33.70 26.92 -23.68
N VAL A 225 33.17 27.70 -22.73
CA VAL A 225 32.61 27.19 -21.47
C VAL A 225 31.09 27.26 -21.50
N TRP A 226 30.42 26.13 -21.32
CA TRP A 226 28.96 26.03 -21.26
C TRP A 226 28.48 25.72 -19.85
N TYR A 227 27.40 26.40 -19.44
CA TYR A 227 26.69 26.16 -18.19
C TYR A 227 25.23 25.75 -18.48
N PRO A 228 24.65 24.83 -17.68
CA PRO A 228 23.30 24.33 -17.86
C PRO A 228 22.21 25.29 -17.32
N ASP A 229 22.42 26.62 -17.37
CA ASP A 229 21.44 27.60 -16.87
C ASP A 229 20.14 27.60 -17.68
N SER A 230 20.17 27.18 -18.94
CA SER A 230 18.99 27.05 -19.79
C SER A 230 18.15 25.80 -19.50
N LEU A 231 18.65 24.89 -18.67
CA LEU A 231 17.95 23.65 -18.35
C LEU A 231 16.90 23.88 -17.26
N GLU A 232 15.63 23.95 -17.66
CA GLU A 232 14.51 24.10 -16.72
C GLU A 232 14.43 22.86 -15.81
N ASN A 233 14.49 23.05 -14.50
CA ASN A 233 14.51 21.96 -13.54
C ASN A 233 13.09 21.53 -13.14
N SER A 234 12.80 20.24 -13.29
CA SER A 234 11.49 19.62 -13.03
C SER A 234 11.64 18.36 -12.19
N MET A 235 10.59 18.05 -11.43
CA MET A 235 10.45 16.76 -10.77
C MET A 235 9.67 15.82 -11.70
N ALA A 236 10.23 14.65 -11.98
CA ALA A 236 9.57 13.63 -12.78
C ALA A 236 9.10 12.46 -11.90
N TRP A 237 7.89 11.99 -12.16
CA TRP A 237 7.31 10.84 -11.46
C TRP A 237 6.90 9.76 -12.45
N ALA A 238 7.45 8.57 -12.25
CA ALA A 238 7.13 7.39 -13.06
C ALA A 238 6.19 6.41 -12.35
N GLY A 239 5.88 6.58 -11.06
CA GLY A 239 4.95 5.73 -10.30
C GLY A 239 5.39 4.26 -10.12
N PRO A 240 5.24 3.65 -8.93
CA PRO A 240 5.35 2.20 -8.83
C PRO A 240 4.17 1.52 -9.55
N GLY A 241 4.46 0.56 -10.44
CA GLY A 241 3.44 -0.19 -11.19
C GLY A 241 2.67 0.63 -12.23
N SER A 242 3.25 1.75 -12.71
CA SER A 242 2.62 2.64 -13.71
C SER A 242 2.31 1.95 -15.04
N ARG A 243 3.23 1.11 -15.52
CA ARG A 243 3.07 0.36 -16.78
C ARG A 243 1.88 -0.60 -16.76
N ASP A 244 1.64 -1.27 -15.63
CA ASP A 244 0.55 -2.25 -15.49
C ASP A 244 -0.83 -1.58 -15.36
N ARG A 245 -0.86 -0.26 -15.11
CA ARG A 245 -2.07 0.51 -14.79
C ARG A 245 -2.42 1.59 -15.81
N GLY A 246 -1.74 1.58 -16.96
CA GLY A 246 -2.02 2.49 -18.08
C GLY A 246 -1.57 3.94 -17.88
N PHE A 247 -0.64 4.20 -16.94
CA PHE A 247 -0.06 5.53 -16.78
C PHE A 247 1.02 5.81 -17.85
N PRO A 248 1.23 7.09 -18.25
CA PRO A 248 2.38 7.48 -19.05
C PRO A 248 3.70 7.12 -18.38
N THR A 249 4.79 7.11 -19.16
CA THR A 249 6.14 6.79 -18.64
C THR A 249 6.57 7.74 -17.53
N HIS A 250 6.26 9.03 -17.70
CA HIS A 250 6.36 10.06 -16.68
C HIS A 250 5.08 10.88 -16.71
N PHE A 251 4.56 11.23 -15.54
CA PHE A 251 3.33 12.00 -15.44
C PHE A 251 3.34 12.87 -14.19
N ASN A 252 2.57 13.95 -14.21
CA ASN A 252 2.36 14.83 -13.08
C ASN A 252 1.09 14.43 -12.31
N PRO A 253 1.18 13.80 -11.13
CA PRO A 253 0.00 13.43 -10.36
C PRO A 253 -0.75 14.62 -9.75
N PHE A 254 -0.17 15.82 -9.79
CA PHE A 254 -0.79 17.06 -9.32
C PHE A 254 -1.45 17.85 -10.46
N ALA A 255 -1.49 17.32 -11.68
CA ALA A 255 -2.11 18.02 -12.81
C ALA A 255 -3.61 18.21 -12.58
N VAL A 256 -4.10 19.40 -12.88
CA VAL A 256 -5.54 19.70 -12.82
C VAL A 256 -6.22 19.00 -13.98
N LEU A 257 -7.19 18.13 -13.66
CA LEU A 257 -7.98 17.47 -14.69
C LEU A 257 -8.93 18.47 -15.36
N PRO A 258 -9.16 18.35 -16.67
CA PRO A 258 -9.98 19.30 -17.43
C PRO A 258 -11.45 19.29 -17.00
N CYS A 259 -11.91 18.20 -16.37
CA CYS A 259 -13.27 18.08 -15.86
C CYS A 259 -13.27 17.51 -14.44
N SER A 260 -13.66 18.34 -13.46
CA SER A 260 -13.81 17.92 -12.05
C SER A 260 -14.76 16.73 -11.89
N SER A 261 -15.73 16.59 -12.80
CA SER A 261 -16.69 15.50 -12.80
C SER A 261 -16.05 14.12 -12.93
N LEU A 262 -14.89 13.99 -13.59
CA LEU A 262 -14.21 12.71 -13.75
C LEU A 262 -13.73 12.19 -12.39
N THR A 263 -13.13 13.08 -11.59
CA THR A 263 -12.72 12.78 -10.21
C THR A 263 -13.94 12.51 -9.33
N GLU A 264 -14.94 13.38 -9.39
CA GLU A 264 -16.17 13.24 -8.58
C GLU A 264 -16.87 11.91 -8.84
N LEU A 265 -17.09 11.54 -10.11
CA LEU A 265 -17.79 10.31 -10.49
C LEU A 265 -17.00 9.07 -10.11
N TYR A 266 -15.66 9.12 -10.20
CA TYR A 266 -14.81 8.00 -9.84
C TYR A 266 -14.82 7.73 -8.33
N PHE A 267 -14.77 8.79 -7.49
CA PHE A 267 -14.83 8.66 -6.03
C PHE A 267 -16.26 8.64 -5.46
N THR A 268 -17.27 8.75 -6.31
CA THR A 268 -18.66 8.50 -5.91
C THR A 268 -18.86 7.00 -5.76
N GLU A 269 -19.22 6.57 -4.55
CA GLU A 269 -19.50 5.16 -4.26
C GLU A 269 -20.56 4.59 -5.22
N LYS A 270 -20.30 3.40 -5.73
CA LYS A 270 -21.24 2.68 -6.61
C LYS A 270 -22.24 1.91 -5.78
N LEU A 271 -23.51 1.98 -6.17
CA LEU A 271 -24.55 1.17 -5.55
C LEU A 271 -24.36 -0.32 -5.91
N PRO A 272 -24.64 -1.26 -4.99
CA PRO A 272 -24.52 -2.69 -5.25
C PRO A 272 -25.36 -3.12 -6.46
N SER A 273 -24.74 -3.84 -7.41
CA SER A 273 -25.38 -4.22 -8.68
C SER A 273 -26.14 -5.56 -8.63
N GLU A 274 -26.08 -6.28 -7.51
CA GLU A 274 -26.54 -7.67 -7.39
C GLU A 274 -28.03 -7.88 -7.72
N ASN A 275 -28.85 -6.82 -7.64
CA ASN A 275 -30.27 -6.87 -7.98
C ASN A 275 -30.66 -6.11 -9.27
N GLY A 276 -29.70 -5.58 -10.03
CA GLY A 276 -29.92 -4.84 -11.30
C GLY A 276 -30.61 -3.47 -11.14
N ASP A 277 -31.66 -3.39 -10.33
CA ASP A 277 -32.52 -2.23 -10.10
C ASP A 277 -31.80 -1.05 -9.43
N ALA A 278 -30.75 -1.31 -8.64
CA ALA A 278 -30.04 -0.25 -7.91
C ALA A 278 -29.30 0.73 -8.83
N SER A 279 -28.95 0.30 -10.05
CA SER A 279 -28.26 1.13 -11.04
C SER A 279 -29.09 2.35 -11.45
N SER A 280 -30.43 2.23 -11.44
CA SER A 280 -31.36 3.32 -11.75
C SER A 280 -31.31 4.46 -10.72
N LEU A 281 -30.77 4.18 -9.53
CA LEU A 281 -30.63 5.13 -8.43
C LEU A 281 -29.24 5.79 -8.35
N GLN A 282 -28.27 5.38 -9.18
CA GLN A 282 -26.88 5.85 -9.06
C GLN A 282 -26.76 7.38 -9.18
N TRP A 283 -27.66 8.03 -9.91
CA TRP A 283 -27.72 9.49 -10.03
C TRP A 283 -27.90 10.20 -8.68
N ALA A 284 -28.54 9.55 -7.69
CA ALA A 284 -28.74 10.12 -6.37
C ALA A 284 -27.43 10.19 -5.57
N MET A 285 -26.42 9.37 -5.93
CA MET A 285 -25.15 9.27 -5.21
C MET A 285 -24.17 10.41 -5.55
N HIS A 286 -24.19 10.90 -6.78
CA HIS A 286 -23.23 11.90 -7.25
C HIS A 286 -23.59 13.28 -6.71
N VAL A 287 -22.73 13.88 -5.88
CA VAL A 287 -22.83 15.31 -5.51
C VAL A 287 -21.64 16.05 -6.08
N ARG A 288 -21.90 17.21 -6.69
CA ARG A 288 -20.88 18.09 -7.25
C ARG A 288 -20.09 18.78 -6.14
N ALA A 289 -18.87 19.23 -6.46
CA ALA A 289 -17.97 19.89 -5.51
C ALA A 289 -18.59 21.12 -4.82
N SER A 290 -19.49 21.85 -5.48
CA SER A 290 -20.19 23.00 -4.91
C SER A 290 -21.70 22.91 -5.05
N ALA A 291 -22.40 23.69 -4.21
CA ALA A 291 -23.85 23.86 -4.31
C ALA A 291 -24.27 24.53 -5.62
N THR A 292 -23.44 25.43 -6.15
CA THR A 292 -23.68 26.12 -7.44
C THR A 292 -23.50 25.20 -8.63
N ASP A 293 -22.59 24.23 -8.55
CA ASP A 293 -22.37 23.24 -9.60
C ASP A 293 -23.42 22.13 -9.59
N THR A 294 -24.12 21.96 -8.46
CA THR A 294 -25.21 20.99 -8.34
C THR A 294 -26.45 21.50 -9.07
N PRO A 295 -27.01 20.75 -10.04
CA PRO A 295 -28.14 21.23 -10.83
C PRO A 295 -29.37 21.54 -9.95
N PRO A 296 -30.05 22.68 -10.13
CA PRO A 296 -31.17 23.10 -9.29
C PRO A 296 -32.35 22.12 -9.34
N GLU A 297 -32.54 21.43 -10.47
CA GLU A 297 -33.57 20.43 -10.69
C GLU A 297 -33.31 19.10 -9.95
N ARG A 298 -32.14 18.92 -9.33
CA ARG A 298 -31.75 17.65 -8.70
C ARG A 298 -32.78 17.15 -7.69
N GLY A 299 -33.34 18.02 -6.86
CA GLY A 299 -34.36 17.61 -5.89
C GLY A 299 -35.71 17.24 -6.50
N ASN A 300 -35.95 17.61 -7.76
CA ASN A 300 -37.14 17.23 -8.51
C ASN A 300 -36.95 15.94 -9.31
N LEU A 301 -35.71 15.44 -9.45
CA LEU A 301 -35.43 14.22 -10.22
C LEU A 301 -36.16 13.00 -9.68
N ALA A 302 -36.27 12.85 -8.36
CA ALA A 302 -37.04 11.76 -7.76
C ALA A 302 -38.54 11.85 -8.11
N ILE A 303 -39.07 13.07 -8.24
CA ILE A 303 -40.47 13.30 -8.58
C ILE A 303 -40.71 13.04 -10.07
N SER A 304 -39.81 13.51 -10.94
CA SER A 304 -39.94 13.38 -12.39
C SER A 304 -39.62 11.96 -12.89
N ARG A 305 -38.71 11.24 -12.23
CA ARG A 305 -38.25 9.90 -12.64
C ARG A 305 -38.89 8.78 -11.83
N GLN A 306 -40.18 8.85 -11.53
CA GLN A 306 -40.87 7.79 -10.78
C GLN A 306 -40.94 6.45 -11.53
N ASP A 307 -40.77 6.48 -12.85
CA ASP A 307 -40.60 5.32 -13.73
C ASP A 307 -39.35 4.49 -13.40
N LEU A 308 -38.29 5.11 -12.87
CA LEU A 308 -37.04 4.44 -12.50
C LEU A 308 -37.07 3.78 -11.11
N LYS A 309 -38.21 3.82 -10.42
CA LYS A 309 -38.35 3.33 -9.05
C LYS A 309 -38.17 1.80 -8.99
N PRO A 310 -37.18 1.29 -8.24
CA PRO A 310 -37.03 -0.14 -7.99
C PRO A 310 -38.26 -0.81 -7.39
N GLY A 311 -38.41 -2.12 -7.62
CA GLY A 311 -39.53 -2.90 -7.09
C GLY A 311 -39.58 -2.93 -5.55
N TYR A 312 -38.41 -2.99 -4.91
CA TYR A 312 -38.28 -3.05 -3.45
C TYR A 312 -38.53 -1.72 -2.73
N LEU A 313 -38.60 -0.59 -3.46
CA LEU A 313 -38.92 0.71 -2.87
C LEU A 313 -40.41 1.04 -3.02
N SER A 314 -41.06 1.38 -1.92
CA SER A 314 -42.37 2.04 -1.96
C SER A 314 -42.23 3.43 -2.61
N LYS A 315 -43.33 4.00 -3.12
CA LYS A 315 -43.29 5.36 -3.67
C LYS A 315 -42.79 6.40 -2.64
N PRO A 316 -43.26 6.42 -1.38
CA PRO A 316 -42.69 7.29 -0.35
C PRO A 316 -41.19 7.04 -0.11
N ALA A 317 -40.75 5.78 -0.04
CA ALA A 317 -39.35 5.42 0.15
C ALA A 317 -38.46 5.93 -0.99
N TYR A 318 -38.93 5.83 -2.23
CA TYR A 318 -38.21 6.31 -3.42
C TYR A 318 -38.04 7.83 -3.42
N LEU A 319 -39.11 8.56 -3.09
CA LEU A 319 -39.05 10.02 -2.98
C LEU A 319 -38.10 10.44 -1.85
N MET A 320 -38.14 9.75 -0.70
CA MET A 320 -37.22 10.01 0.40
C MET A 320 -35.77 9.70 -0.01
N PHE A 321 -35.52 8.56 -0.64
CA PHE A 321 -34.19 8.15 -1.13
C PHE A 321 -33.59 9.21 -2.06
N GLY A 322 -34.33 9.61 -3.09
CA GLY A 322 -33.85 10.57 -4.08
C GLY A 322 -33.69 11.99 -3.56
N THR A 323 -34.38 12.34 -2.46
CA THR A 323 -34.28 13.66 -1.84
C THR A 323 -33.26 13.73 -0.70
N LEU A 324 -32.86 12.60 -0.10
CA LEU A 324 -32.00 12.57 1.08
C LEU A 324 -30.70 13.36 0.92
N ARG A 325 -30.08 13.30 -0.28
CA ARG A 325 -28.82 14.00 -0.62
C ARG A 325 -28.99 15.08 -1.69
N ALA A 326 -30.22 15.48 -2.00
CA ALA A 326 -30.49 16.36 -3.13
C ALA A 326 -30.19 17.85 -2.88
N TYR A 327 -30.36 18.33 -1.64
CA TYR A 327 -30.11 19.74 -1.29
C TYR A 327 -29.13 19.84 -0.12
N PRO A 328 -28.14 20.75 -0.20
CA PRO A 328 -27.27 21.04 0.92
C PRO A 328 -28.09 21.55 2.12
N LEU A 329 -27.57 21.35 3.34
CA LEU A 329 -28.06 21.88 4.63
C LEU A 329 -29.33 21.23 5.23
N ARG A 330 -30.07 20.39 4.49
CA ARG A 330 -31.30 19.74 5.00
C ARG A 330 -31.20 18.24 5.20
N GLN A 331 -30.07 17.64 4.87
CA GLN A 331 -29.99 16.21 4.72
C GLN A 331 -30.12 15.45 6.04
N LEU A 332 -29.52 15.96 7.13
CA LEU A 332 -29.64 15.34 8.45
C LEU A 332 -31.07 15.43 9.00
N ARG A 333 -31.77 16.54 8.74
CA ARG A 333 -33.20 16.70 9.08
C ARG A 333 -34.08 15.72 8.29
N ARG A 334 -33.75 15.52 7.01
CA ARG A 334 -34.42 14.52 6.16
C ARG A 334 -34.14 13.11 6.65
N LEU A 335 -32.94 12.80 7.12
CA LEU A 335 -32.65 11.52 7.75
C LEU A 335 -33.50 11.34 9.02
N ALA A 336 -33.59 12.36 9.88
CA ALA A 336 -34.41 12.29 11.08
C ALA A 336 -35.88 12.01 10.76
N SER A 337 -36.47 12.72 9.79
CA SER A 337 -37.83 12.45 9.30
C SER A 337 -37.95 11.05 8.68
N ALA A 338 -36.97 10.63 7.89
CA ALA A 338 -36.99 9.30 7.27
C ALA A 338 -37.00 8.17 8.31
N LEU A 339 -36.23 8.33 9.39
CA LEU A 339 -36.20 7.40 10.52
C LEU A 339 -37.52 7.46 11.29
N HIS A 340 -38.01 8.65 11.65
CA HIS A 340 -39.28 8.84 12.36
C HIS A 340 -40.45 8.19 11.64
N ASP A 341 -40.59 8.46 10.34
CA ASP A 341 -41.70 7.98 9.52
C ASP A 341 -41.52 6.51 9.07
N ARG A 342 -40.41 5.86 9.45
CA ARG A 342 -40.03 4.49 9.04
C ARG A 342 -40.13 4.27 7.52
N THR A 343 -39.74 5.28 6.74
CA THR A 343 -40.00 5.33 5.29
C THR A 343 -38.97 4.58 4.45
N LEU A 344 -37.71 4.54 4.88
CA LEU A 344 -36.64 3.88 4.16
C LEU A 344 -36.48 2.42 4.62
N PRO A 345 -36.31 1.46 3.71
CA PRO A 345 -36.02 0.07 4.09
C PRO A 345 -34.56 -0.03 4.54
N LEU A 346 -34.35 0.05 5.85
CA LEU A 346 -33.02 0.13 6.47
C LEU A 346 -32.23 -1.18 6.38
N ASP A 347 -32.84 -2.27 5.95
CA ASP A 347 -32.21 -3.56 5.65
C ASP A 347 -31.52 -3.59 4.28
N GLN A 348 -31.85 -2.64 3.39
CA GLN A 348 -31.34 -2.64 2.02
C GLN A 348 -29.91 -2.08 1.91
N PRO A 349 -28.97 -2.80 1.28
CA PRO A 349 -27.58 -2.33 1.10
C PRO A 349 -27.47 -0.99 0.37
N THR A 350 -28.36 -0.69 -0.57
CA THR A 350 -28.39 0.60 -1.29
C THR A 350 -28.69 1.78 -0.36
N VAL A 351 -29.59 1.59 0.61
CA VAL A 351 -29.91 2.58 1.64
C VAL A 351 -28.71 2.75 2.58
N HIS A 352 -28.01 1.67 2.95
CA HIS A 352 -26.81 1.76 3.77
C HIS A 352 -25.74 2.64 3.12
N VAL A 353 -25.46 2.39 1.83
CA VAL A 353 -24.47 3.17 1.08
C VAL A 353 -24.88 4.64 1.00
N LEU A 354 -26.16 4.93 0.73
CA LEU A 354 -26.69 6.30 0.69
C LEU A 354 -26.51 7.03 2.03
N VAL A 355 -26.89 6.38 3.15
CA VAL A 355 -26.82 6.99 4.49
C VAL A 355 -25.37 7.13 4.96
N ARG A 356 -24.48 6.16 4.70
CA ARG A 356 -23.04 6.31 4.98
C ARG A 356 -22.45 7.48 4.21
N GLN A 357 -22.70 7.54 2.90
CA GLN A 357 -22.28 8.66 2.06
C GLN A 357 -22.89 9.99 2.48
N LEU A 358 -24.05 9.98 3.14
CA LEU A 358 -24.62 11.17 3.75
C LEU A 358 -23.85 11.58 5.02
N MET A 359 -23.61 10.64 5.95
CA MET A 359 -22.96 10.93 7.23
C MET A 359 -21.54 11.45 7.07
N TYR A 360 -20.75 10.81 6.21
CA TYR A 360 -19.33 11.16 6.00
C TYR A 360 -19.11 12.28 4.99
N HIS A 361 -20.17 12.83 4.42
CA HIS A 361 -20.03 13.99 3.55
C HIS A 361 -19.55 15.20 4.37
N ILE A 362 -18.45 15.81 3.91
CA ILE A 362 -17.84 17.00 4.53
C ILE A 362 -18.51 18.26 3.97
N GLY A 363 -18.61 18.35 2.64
CA GLY A 363 -19.30 19.42 1.94
C GLY A 363 -18.45 20.68 1.85
N VAL A 364 -19.12 21.82 1.64
CA VAL A 364 -18.46 23.14 1.58
C VAL A 364 -18.14 23.60 3.01
N PHE A 365 -16.96 24.20 3.18
CA PHE A 365 -16.58 24.87 4.43
C PHE A 365 -17.03 26.33 4.42
N THR A 366 -17.32 26.89 5.58
CA THR A 366 -17.52 28.34 5.73
C THR A 366 -16.18 29.06 5.59
N ASP A 367 -16.21 30.30 5.11
CA ASP A 367 -15.04 31.19 5.03
C ASP A 367 -14.62 31.76 6.41
N ASP A 368 -15.18 31.22 7.51
CA ASP A 368 -14.82 31.60 8.88
C ASP A 368 -13.38 31.14 9.21
N SER A 369 -12.75 31.77 10.19
CA SER A 369 -11.49 31.29 10.79
C SER A 369 -11.73 30.95 12.28
N PRO A 370 -11.70 29.67 12.69
CA PRO A 370 -11.46 28.47 11.87
C PRO A 370 -12.65 28.10 10.96
N PRO A 371 -12.41 27.45 9.81
CA PRO A 371 -13.45 27.06 8.87
C PRO A 371 -14.41 26.06 9.52
N ARG A 372 -15.71 26.20 9.25
CA ARG A 372 -16.76 25.33 9.81
C ARG A 372 -17.45 24.53 8.71
N LEU A 373 -18.02 23.38 9.06
CA LEU A 373 -18.76 22.56 8.12
C LEU A 373 -20.14 23.17 7.86
N LEU A 374 -20.37 23.71 6.66
CA LEU A 374 -21.66 24.31 6.29
C LEU A 374 -22.77 23.25 6.27
N TRP A 375 -22.47 22.02 5.87
CA TRP A 375 -23.46 20.95 5.73
C TRP A 375 -23.99 20.37 7.06
N ARG A 376 -23.50 20.86 8.21
CA ARG A 376 -23.84 20.36 9.55
C ARG A 376 -24.42 21.47 10.44
N GLU A 377 -25.29 22.26 9.83
CA GLU A 377 -26.10 23.24 10.56
C GLU A 377 -27.11 22.54 11.49
N GLY A 378 -27.30 23.10 12.68
CA GLY A 378 -28.23 22.55 13.70
C GLY A 378 -27.59 21.66 14.77
N TRP A 379 -26.27 21.73 14.93
CA TRP A 379 -25.53 21.00 15.99
C TRP A 379 -25.29 21.83 17.25
N LYS A 380 -25.49 23.15 17.16
CA LYS A 380 -25.16 24.10 18.23
C LYS A 380 -26.31 24.36 19.20
N SER A 381 -27.55 24.08 18.78
CA SER A 381 -28.74 24.33 19.58
C SER A 381 -29.24 23.02 20.18
N GLU A 382 -29.40 22.99 21.50
CA GLU A 382 -30.04 21.90 22.22
C GLU A 382 -31.48 21.71 21.69
N GLY A 383 -31.87 20.47 21.38
CA GLY A 383 -33.21 20.16 20.86
C GLY A 383 -33.41 20.28 19.33
N ASP A 384 -32.38 20.56 18.53
CA ASP A 384 -32.45 20.52 17.06
C ASP A 384 -32.21 19.09 16.52
N VAL A 385 -31.48 18.94 15.41
CA VAL A 385 -31.38 17.69 14.63
C VAL A 385 -30.74 16.52 15.40
N LEU A 386 -29.71 16.80 16.22
CA LEU A 386 -28.97 15.75 16.93
C LEU A 386 -29.84 15.05 18.00
N GLU A 387 -30.60 15.84 18.75
CA GLU A 387 -31.51 15.33 19.77
C GLU A 387 -32.65 14.50 19.14
N ALA A 388 -33.21 14.97 18.03
CA ALA A 388 -34.21 14.24 17.27
C ALA A 388 -33.65 12.89 16.75
N LEU A 389 -32.46 12.91 16.14
CA LEU A 389 -31.81 11.68 15.68
C LEU A 389 -31.51 10.72 16.83
N TRP A 390 -31.04 11.22 17.98
CA TRP A 390 -30.80 10.40 19.16
C TRP A 390 -32.08 9.71 19.66
N ARG A 391 -33.19 10.44 19.75
CA ARG A 391 -34.50 9.88 20.16
C ARG A 391 -34.99 8.83 19.18
N GLU A 392 -34.88 9.10 17.87
CA GLU A 392 -35.29 8.15 16.84
C GLU A 392 -34.43 6.89 16.83
N LEU A 393 -33.11 7.02 16.98
CA LEU A 393 -32.21 5.88 17.09
C LEU A 393 -32.46 5.06 18.37
N SER A 394 -32.76 5.74 19.48
CA SER A 394 -33.10 5.07 20.75
C SER A 394 -34.40 4.26 20.61
N SER A 395 -35.43 4.86 20.02
CA SER A 395 -36.72 4.20 19.72
C SER A 395 -36.54 3.01 18.77
N LEU A 396 -35.73 3.15 17.72
CA LEU A 396 -35.40 2.04 16.82
C LEU A 396 -34.63 0.92 17.53
N ALA A 397 -33.76 1.24 18.48
CA ALA A 397 -33.09 0.23 19.28
C ALA A 397 -34.09 -0.56 20.14
N ASP A 398 -35.11 0.09 20.71
CA ASP A 398 -36.21 -0.58 21.42
C ASP A 398 -37.01 -1.52 20.50
N GLU A 399 -37.42 -1.04 19.33
CA GLU A 399 -38.21 -1.83 18.37
C GLU A 399 -37.44 -3.05 17.81
N LEU A 400 -36.15 -2.86 17.48
CA LEU A 400 -35.33 -3.91 16.87
C LEU A 400 -34.90 -5.00 17.86
N MET A 401 -34.82 -4.69 19.16
CA MET A 401 -34.60 -5.71 20.19
C MET A 401 -35.70 -6.78 20.18
N GLU A 402 -36.94 -6.40 19.87
CA GLU A 402 -38.07 -7.33 19.78
C GLU A 402 -38.13 -8.03 18.41
N LYS A 403 -37.69 -7.36 17.33
CA LYS A 403 -37.78 -7.83 15.94
C LYS A 403 -36.46 -8.39 15.40
N ARG A 404 -36.10 -9.60 15.82
CA ARG A 404 -34.85 -10.29 15.42
C ARG A 404 -34.64 -10.45 13.91
N ARG A 405 -35.69 -10.44 13.09
CA ARG A 405 -35.60 -10.64 11.62
C ARG A 405 -35.01 -9.44 10.88
N GLU A 406 -35.16 -8.22 11.39
CA GLU A 406 -34.73 -6.96 10.71
C GLU A 406 -33.28 -6.54 11.07
N HIS A 407 -32.46 -7.50 11.49
CA HIS A 407 -31.10 -7.29 11.98
C HIS A 407 -30.15 -6.55 11.02
N GLN A 408 -30.38 -6.62 9.71
CA GLN A 408 -29.56 -5.88 8.74
C GLN A 408 -29.68 -4.36 8.90
N ALA A 409 -30.77 -3.85 9.47
CA ALA A 409 -30.90 -2.44 9.82
C ALA A 409 -29.90 -2.02 10.90
N VAL A 410 -29.55 -2.92 11.82
CA VAL A 410 -28.61 -2.66 12.93
C VAL A 410 -27.21 -2.35 12.42
N LEU A 411 -26.80 -2.99 11.31
CA LEU A 411 -25.52 -2.72 10.67
C LEU A 411 -25.37 -1.23 10.32
N LEU A 412 -26.44 -0.59 9.83
CA LEU A 412 -26.41 0.84 9.53
C LEU A 412 -26.61 1.69 10.79
N LEU A 413 -27.63 1.38 11.58
CA LEU A 413 -28.04 2.23 12.70
C LEU A 413 -27.01 2.30 13.82
N GLY A 414 -26.30 1.19 14.10
CA GLY A 414 -25.20 1.15 15.05
C GLY A 414 -24.04 2.05 14.63
N GLU A 415 -23.66 2.02 13.34
CA GLU A 415 -22.63 2.90 12.80
C GLU A 415 -23.06 4.38 12.83
N VAL A 416 -24.32 4.68 12.52
CA VAL A 416 -24.87 6.05 12.59
C VAL A 416 -24.85 6.55 14.03
N ALA A 417 -25.26 5.72 15.00
CA ALA A 417 -25.22 6.07 16.42
C ALA A 417 -23.79 6.34 16.88
N ALA A 418 -22.84 5.45 16.55
CA ALA A 418 -21.42 5.61 16.88
C ALA A 418 -20.84 6.90 16.29
N TYR A 419 -21.17 7.18 15.03
CA TYR A 419 -20.74 8.38 14.34
C TYR A 419 -21.26 9.66 14.99
N LEU A 420 -22.57 9.70 15.31
CA LEU A 420 -23.20 10.84 15.97
C LEU A 420 -22.69 11.03 17.40
N ALA A 421 -22.19 9.98 18.05
CA ALA A 421 -21.66 10.05 19.39
C ALA A 421 -20.41 10.94 19.54
N GLY A 422 -19.68 11.18 18.45
CA GLY A 422 -18.61 12.19 18.42
C GLY A 422 -19.10 13.64 18.53
N TRP A 423 -20.40 13.87 18.34
CA TRP A 423 -21.04 15.20 18.35
C TRP A 423 -22.07 15.34 19.47
N HIS A 424 -22.76 14.24 19.80
CA HIS A 424 -23.75 14.15 20.85
C HIS A 424 -23.49 12.90 21.72
N PRO A 425 -22.84 13.05 22.89
CA PRO A 425 -22.36 11.91 23.68
C PRO A 425 -23.43 10.88 24.08
N ALA A 426 -24.70 11.26 24.19
CA ALA A 426 -25.79 10.33 24.53
C ALA A 426 -25.98 9.22 23.47
N CYS A 427 -25.58 9.46 22.22
CA CYS A 427 -25.59 8.44 21.17
C CYS A 427 -24.62 7.27 21.45
N ASN A 428 -23.60 7.44 22.32
CA ASN A 428 -22.74 6.31 22.74
C ASN A 428 -23.56 5.21 23.39
N ALA A 429 -24.51 5.57 24.27
CA ALA A 429 -25.37 4.59 24.93
C ALA A 429 -26.22 3.82 23.91
N VAL A 430 -26.72 4.49 22.87
CA VAL A 430 -27.49 3.85 21.80
C VAL A 430 -26.63 2.90 20.96
N ALA A 431 -25.42 3.31 20.60
CA ALA A 431 -24.47 2.46 19.88
C ALA A 431 -24.13 1.19 20.70
N ARG A 432 -23.86 1.34 22.00
CA ARG A 432 -23.64 0.21 22.92
C ARG A 432 -24.84 -0.72 23.00
N ARG A 433 -26.07 -0.19 23.03
CA ARG A 433 -27.28 -1.02 23.02
C ARG A 433 -27.37 -1.90 21.77
N PHE A 434 -27.08 -1.35 20.59
CA PHE A 434 -27.00 -2.14 19.35
C PHE A 434 -25.88 -3.20 19.40
N ALA A 435 -24.72 -2.85 19.95
CA ALA A 435 -23.60 -3.79 20.15
C ALA A 435 -23.97 -4.94 21.08
N THR A 436 -24.60 -4.66 22.22
CA THR A 436 -25.05 -5.65 23.19
C THR A 436 -26.09 -6.58 22.58
N MET A 437 -27.10 -6.02 21.91
CA MET A 437 -28.15 -6.80 21.25
C MET A 437 -27.57 -7.78 20.24
N THR A 438 -26.66 -7.32 19.37
CA THR A 438 -26.03 -8.16 18.36
C THR A 438 -25.09 -9.21 18.96
N SER A 439 -24.41 -8.88 20.06
CA SER A 439 -23.57 -9.83 20.80
C SER A 439 -24.38 -10.95 21.46
N ILE A 440 -25.51 -10.62 22.09
CA ILE A 440 -26.42 -11.62 22.69
C ILE A 440 -26.89 -12.62 21.62
N VAL A 441 -27.33 -12.12 20.47
CA VAL A 441 -27.77 -13.00 19.37
C VAL A 441 -26.63 -13.86 18.83
N ALA A 442 -25.41 -13.32 18.73
CA ALA A 442 -24.25 -14.10 18.33
C ALA A 442 -23.93 -15.24 19.30
N ASP A 443 -24.09 -15.00 20.61
CA ASP A 443 -23.86 -16.02 21.63
C ASP A 443 -24.97 -17.09 21.62
N GLU A 444 -26.25 -16.70 21.43
CA GLU A 444 -27.36 -17.65 21.23
C GLU A 444 -27.13 -18.57 20.02
N LEU A 445 -26.68 -18.01 18.88
CA LEU A 445 -26.33 -18.79 17.69
C LEU A 445 -25.19 -19.80 17.92
N GLY A 446 -24.30 -19.52 18.88
CA GLY A 446 -23.27 -20.46 19.29
C GLY A 446 -23.85 -21.69 19.97
N LEU A 447 -24.80 -21.49 20.87
CA LEU A 447 -25.52 -22.57 21.55
C LEU A 447 -26.36 -23.40 20.57
N GLU A 448 -27.01 -22.74 19.60
CA GLU A 448 -27.74 -23.43 18.54
C GLU A 448 -26.80 -24.28 17.66
N ALA A 449 -25.63 -23.76 17.29
CA ALA A 449 -24.65 -24.51 16.51
C ALA A 449 -24.14 -25.75 17.27
N ASP A 450 -23.94 -25.64 18.59
CA ASP A 450 -23.52 -26.78 19.41
C ASP A 450 -24.65 -27.83 19.55
N ALA A 451 -25.92 -27.39 19.59
CA ALA A 451 -27.09 -28.27 19.63
C ALA A 451 -27.31 -29.05 18.33
N VAL A 452 -26.98 -28.47 17.18
CA VAL A 452 -27.14 -29.08 15.84
C VAL A 452 -25.82 -29.68 15.33
N SER A 453 -24.93 -30.08 16.23
CA SER A 453 -23.57 -30.58 15.94
C SER A 453 -23.48 -31.83 15.04
N ASN A 454 -24.60 -32.42 14.62
CA ASN A 454 -24.64 -33.56 13.70
C ASN A 454 -24.84 -33.17 12.22
N ASP A 455 -25.15 -31.89 11.92
CA ASP A 455 -25.36 -31.37 10.56
C ASP A 455 -24.31 -30.29 10.23
N ASP A 456 -23.30 -30.69 9.47
CA ASP A 456 -22.13 -29.86 9.17
C ASP A 456 -22.50 -28.59 8.37
N ASP A 457 -23.48 -28.67 7.47
CA ASP A 457 -23.92 -27.54 6.63
C ASP A 457 -24.70 -26.52 7.49
N ALA A 458 -25.61 -26.99 8.33
CA ALA A 458 -26.34 -26.14 9.27
C ALA A 458 -25.40 -25.43 10.26
N VAL A 459 -24.38 -26.15 10.76
CA VAL A 459 -23.36 -25.58 11.66
C VAL A 459 -22.53 -24.51 10.95
N ALA A 460 -22.13 -24.75 9.69
CA ALA A 460 -21.38 -23.78 8.91
C ALA A 460 -22.18 -22.48 8.68
N GLU A 461 -23.48 -22.60 8.35
CA GLU A 461 -24.36 -21.44 8.23
C GLU A 461 -24.53 -20.66 9.54
N LEU A 462 -24.71 -21.37 10.66
CA LEU A 462 -24.87 -20.75 11.98
C LEU A 462 -23.58 -20.05 12.42
N LEU A 463 -22.41 -20.63 12.16
CA LEU A 463 -21.12 -19.98 12.42
C LEU A 463 -20.89 -18.74 11.54
N ALA A 464 -21.26 -18.80 10.25
CA ALA A 464 -21.18 -17.66 9.37
C ALA A 464 -22.07 -16.51 9.87
N LYS A 465 -23.33 -16.83 10.24
CA LYS A 465 -24.27 -15.88 10.87
C LYS A 465 -23.68 -15.32 12.16
N GLN A 466 -23.21 -16.16 13.08
CA GLN A 466 -22.57 -15.72 14.33
C GLN A 466 -21.43 -14.74 14.07
N CYS A 467 -20.56 -15.00 13.09
CA CYS A 467 -19.48 -14.09 12.73
C CYS A 467 -19.99 -12.75 12.19
N ILE A 468 -21.04 -12.75 11.37
CA ILE A 468 -21.70 -11.53 10.87
C ILE A 468 -22.23 -10.68 12.03
N TRP A 469 -22.91 -11.31 13.00
CA TRP A 469 -23.45 -10.62 14.17
C TRP A 469 -22.36 -10.02 15.06
N ARG A 470 -21.25 -10.73 15.27
CA ARG A 470 -20.09 -10.17 16.00
C ARG A 470 -19.45 -8.99 15.26
N CYS A 471 -19.35 -9.06 13.93
CA CYS A 471 -18.90 -7.92 13.14
C CYS A 471 -19.83 -6.72 13.30
N MET A 472 -21.15 -6.92 13.26
CA MET A 472 -22.13 -5.86 13.50
C MET A 472 -21.94 -5.20 14.87
N ALA A 473 -21.71 -6.01 15.92
CA ALA A 473 -21.43 -5.50 17.25
C ALA A 473 -20.17 -4.62 17.28
N LEU A 474 -19.07 -5.10 16.68
CA LEU A 474 -17.81 -4.36 16.69
C LEU A 474 -17.92 -3.02 15.93
N LEU A 475 -18.67 -2.98 14.83
CA LEU A 475 -18.87 -1.77 14.04
C LEU A 475 -19.57 -0.65 14.82
N CYS A 476 -20.33 -0.98 15.85
CA CYS A 476 -20.97 0.00 16.75
C CYS A 476 -19.96 0.78 17.61
N TYR A 477 -18.69 0.37 17.67
CA TYR A 477 -17.63 1.07 18.41
C TYR A 477 -16.71 1.91 17.50
N GLY A 478 -17.07 2.05 16.21
CA GLY A 478 -16.25 2.73 15.20
C GLY A 478 -15.97 4.22 15.44
N ALA A 479 -16.79 4.90 16.24
CA ALA A 479 -16.65 6.32 16.58
C ALA A 479 -17.27 6.61 17.97
N GLY A 480 -17.10 7.83 18.47
CA GLY A 480 -17.50 8.22 19.83
C GLY A 480 -16.41 8.02 20.87
N CYS A 481 -16.76 8.22 22.14
CA CYS A 481 -15.83 8.00 23.26
C CYS A 481 -15.85 6.51 23.64
N LEU A 482 -14.69 5.95 23.98
CA LEU A 482 -14.58 4.59 24.49
C LEU A 482 -14.17 4.64 25.95
N ASP A 483 -14.81 3.81 26.78
CA ASP A 483 -14.33 3.49 28.11
C ASP A 483 -13.62 2.12 28.14
N ALA A 484 -13.06 1.75 29.29
CA ALA A 484 -12.35 0.48 29.47
C ALA A 484 -13.23 -0.74 29.15
N SER A 485 -14.53 -0.67 29.45
CA SER A 485 -15.48 -1.75 29.17
C SER A 485 -15.75 -1.88 27.67
N ASP A 486 -15.83 -0.76 26.94
CA ASP A 486 -15.95 -0.76 25.49
C ASP A 486 -14.71 -1.38 24.84
N VAL A 487 -13.50 -0.99 25.30
CA VAL A 487 -12.24 -1.58 24.81
C VAL A 487 -12.19 -3.08 25.07
N GLY A 488 -12.55 -3.53 26.27
CA GLY A 488 -12.68 -4.95 26.59
C GLY A 488 -13.65 -5.69 25.66
N SER A 489 -14.82 -5.09 25.39
CA SER A 489 -15.81 -5.66 24.47
C SER A 489 -15.27 -5.74 23.04
N MET A 490 -14.58 -4.70 22.56
CA MET A 490 -13.96 -4.69 21.24
C MET A 490 -12.90 -5.79 21.10
N LEU A 491 -12.05 -5.98 22.12
CA LEU A 491 -11.01 -7.01 22.14
C LEU A 491 -11.61 -8.42 22.10
N GLN A 492 -12.62 -8.68 22.92
CA GLN A 492 -13.33 -9.96 22.91
C GLN A 492 -13.99 -10.21 21.54
N LEU A 493 -14.66 -9.21 20.97
CA LEU A 493 -15.31 -9.32 19.67
C LEU A 493 -14.31 -9.60 18.54
N ILE A 494 -13.18 -8.88 18.46
CA ILE A 494 -12.22 -9.10 17.37
C ILE A 494 -11.57 -10.48 17.45
N VAL A 495 -11.27 -10.95 18.67
CA VAL A 495 -10.75 -12.31 18.90
C VAL A 495 -11.77 -13.37 18.48
N LEU A 496 -13.04 -13.20 18.85
CA LEU A 496 -14.12 -14.12 18.47
C LEU A 496 -14.43 -14.09 16.97
N ILE A 497 -14.35 -12.93 16.31
CA ILE A 497 -14.48 -12.78 14.85
C ILE A 497 -13.34 -13.54 14.17
N ARG A 498 -12.10 -13.32 14.60
CA ARG A 498 -10.92 -13.98 14.03
C ARG A 498 -11.00 -15.49 14.18
N HIS A 499 -11.34 -15.96 15.38
CA HIS A 499 -11.54 -17.37 15.68
C HIS A 499 -12.64 -17.97 14.79
N GLY A 500 -13.86 -17.40 14.79
CA GLY A 500 -14.96 -17.89 13.98
C GLY A 500 -14.64 -17.92 12.47
N HIS A 501 -13.99 -16.89 11.94
CA HIS A 501 -13.62 -16.82 10.54
C HIS A 501 -12.52 -17.83 10.14
N VAL A 502 -11.61 -18.19 11.05
CA VAL A 502 -10.57 -19.21 10.80
C VAL A 502 -11.20 -20.61 10.72
N PHE A 503 -12.18 -20.90 11.57
CA PHE A 503 -12.86 -22.20 11.63
C PHE A 503 -14.07 -22.33 10.68
N LEU A 504 -14.41 -21.27 9.94
CA LEU A 504 -15.40 -21.35 8.85
C LEU A 504 -14.75 -21.99 7.61
N GLN A 505 -15.15 -23.23 7.33
CA GLN A 505 -14.53 -24.07 6.29
C GLN A 505 -15.16 -23.87 4.91
N ASP A 506 -16.46 -23.56 4.85
CA ASP A 506 -17.13 -23.25 3.61
C ASP A 506 -16.53 -21.96 2.99
N LEU A 507 -15.90 -22.11 1.82
CA LEU A 507 -15.25 -21.02 1.10
C LEU A 507 -16.23 -19.95 0.60
N GLN A 508 -17.46 -20.32 0.24
CA GLN A 508 -18.49 -19.39 -0.20
C GLN A 508 -19.00 -18.56 0.97
N LEU A 509 -19.36 -19.20 2.08
CA LEU A 509 -19.78 -18.50 3.30
C LEU A 509 -18.65 -17.59 3.82
N ARG A 510 -17.40 -18.08 3.80
CA ARG A 510 -16.25 -17.27 4.18
C ARG A 510 -16.07 -16.05 3.28
N ALA A 511 -16.25 -16.19 1.98
CA ALA A 511 -16.21 -15.06 1.05
C ALA A 511 -17.32 -14.03 1.32
N GLN A 512 -18.50 -14.46 1.77
CA GLN A 512 -19.61 -13.57 2.15
C GLN A 512 -19.34 -12.80 3.45
N VAL A 513 -18.66 -13.42 4.42
CA VAL A 513 -18.33 -12.80 5.72
C VAL A 513 -17.13 -11.84 5.61
N GLN A 514 -16.19 -12.12 4.71
CA GLN A 514 -14.92 -11.40 4.56
C GLN A 514 -15.04 -9.87 4.45
N PRO A 515 -15.99 -9.28 3.69
CA PRO A 515 -16.15 -7.82 3.61
C PRO A 515 -16.41 -7.18 4.98
N LEU A 516 -17.24 -7.80 5.82
CA LEU A 516 -17.51 -7.29 7.18
C LEU A 516 -16.30 -7.43 8.10
N VAL A 517 -15.53 -8.50 7.98
CA VAL A 517 -14.27 -8.69 8.72
C VAL A 517 -13.25 -7.59 8.37
N VAL A 518 -13.15 -7.20 7.10
CA VAL A 518 -12.29 -6.07 6.71
C VAL A 518 -12.73 -4.76 7.37
N ARG A 519 -14.05 -4.52 7.46
CA ARG A 519 -14.59 -3.33 8.12
C ARG A 519 -14.34 -3.36 9.65
N ALA A 520 -14.45 -4.54 10.26
CA ALA A 520 -14.10 -4.77 11.66
C ALA A 520 -12.61 -4.44 11.94
N HIS A 521 -11.69 -4.91 11.08
CA HIS A 521 -10.27 -4.53 11.18
C HIS A 521 -10.03 -3.02 11.01
N ASN A 522 -10.76 -2.38 10.10
CA ASN A 522 -10.66 -0.92 9.92
C ASN A 522 -11.09 -0.17 11.19
N VAL A 523 -12.11 -0.64 11.90
CA VAL A 523 -12.52 -0.07 13.21
C VAL A 523 -11.41 -0.26 14.25
N MET A 524 -10.81 -1.45 14.36
CA MET A 524 -9.69 -1.66 15.28
C MET A 524 -8.50 -0.76 14.93
N ALA A 525 -8.18 -0.62 13.64
CA ALA A 525 -7.09 0.22 13.17
C ALA A 525 -7.33 1.72 13.45
N SER A 526 -8.56 2.20 13.24
CA SER A 526 -8.92 3.60 13.50
C SER A 526 -9.00 3.95 15.00
N ARG A 527 -9.02 2.93 15.86
CA ARG A 527 -9.08 3.05 17.33
C ARG A 527 -7.80 2.56 18.02
N ALA A 528 -6.74 2.32 17.24
CA ALA A 528 -5.51 1.69 17.73
C ALA A 528 -4.86 2.46 18.87
N ASP A 529 -4.87 3.80 18.81
CA ASP A 529 -4.32 4.68 19.85
C ASP A 529 -5.03 4.48 21.20
N VAL A 530 -6.36 4.51 21.22
CA VAL A 530 -7.17 4.34 22.43
C VAL A 530 -7.05 2.92 22.98
N VAL A 531 -7.17 1.91 22.11
CA VAL A 531 -7.04 0.50 22.50
C VAL A 531 -5.67 0.21 23.10
N LEU A 532 -4.59 0.69 22.47
CA LEU A 532 -3.23 0.46 22.98
C LEU A 532 -2.96 1.20 24.28
N ALA A 533 -3.47 2.42 24.43
CA ALA A 533 -3.34 3.18 25.67
C ALA A 533 -4.01 2.45 26.85
N GLU A 534 -5.22 1.95 26.64
CA GLU A 534 -6.00 1.26 27.67
C GLU A 534 -5.40 -0.11 28.03
N VAL A 535 -5.06 -0.92 27.02
CA VAL A 535 -4.46 -2.25 27.23
C VAL A 535 -3.11 -2.18 27.97
N THR A 536 -2.34 -1.12 27.74
CA THR A 536 -1.05 -0.93 28.43
C THR A 536 -1.25 -0.63 29.93
N GLN A 537 -2.39 -0.04 30.30
CA GLN A 537 -2.73 0.25 31.69
C GLN A 537 -3.48 -0.91 32.36
N ASN A 538 -4.32 -1.62 31.60
CA ASN A 538 -5.16 -2.70 32.09
C ASN A 538 -4.97 -3.98 31.27
N GLY A 539 -4.02 -4.82 31.71
CA GLY A 539 -3.74 -6.11 31.10
C GLY A 539 -4.85 -7.16 31.28
N GLU A 540 -5.79 -6.97 32.22
CA GLU A 540 -6.89 -7.93 32.41
C GLU A 540 -7.81 -8.00 31.19
N LEU A 541 -7.94 -6.90 30.44
CA LEU A 541 -8.71 -6.88 29.19
C LEU A 541 -8.18 -7.87 28.15
N LEU A 542 -6.85 -8.08 28.11
CA LEU A 542 -6.23 -9.07 27.23
C LEU A 542 -6.50 -10.49 27.73
N THR A 543 -6.39 -10.71 29.03
CA THR A 543 -6.70 -11.99 29.66
C THR A 543 -8.15 -12.41 29.37
N ASP A 544 -9.09 -11.48 29.49
CA ASP A 544 -10.51 -11.72 29.22
C ASP A 544 -10.76 -12.02 27.73
N ALA A 545 -10.11 -11.28 26.82
CA ALA A 545 -10.22 -11.54 25.38
C ALA A 545 -9.67 -12.93 24.99
N VAL A 546 -8.51 -13.31 25.54
CA VAL A 546 -7.88 -14.61 25.29
C VAL A 546 -8.74 -15.74 25.83
N ALA A 547 -9.29 -15.60 27.04
CA ALA A 547 -10.14 -16.61 27.67
C ALA A 547 -11.38 -16.97 26.82
N ARG A 548 -11.88 -16.07 25.96
CA ARG A 548 -13.04 -16.33 25.09
C ARG A 548 -12.79 -17.38 24.01
N VAL A 549 -11.53 -17.68 23.67
CA VAL A 549 -11.17 -18.64 22.62
C VAL A 549 -10.39 -19.84 23.15
N LEU A 550 -10.06 -19.84 24.44
CA LEU A 550 -9.46 -21.00 25.07
C LEU A 550 -10.52 -22.11 25.27
N PRO A 551 -10.14 -23.38 25.07
CA PRO A 551 -11.06 -24.50 25.20
C PRO A 551 -11.51 -24.67 26.66
N GLY A 552 -12.71 -25.20 26.88
CA GLY A 552 -13.15 -25.64 28.21
C GLY A 552 -13.36 -24.53 29.26
N GLY A 553 -13.41 -23.27 28.86
CA GLY A 553 -13.56 -22.13 29.78
C GLY A 553 -12.29 -21.83 30.58
N LEU A 554 -11.12 -22.26 30.08
CA LEU A 554 -9.82 -21.95 30.67
C LEU A 554 -9.58 -20.43 30.68
N ARG A 555 -9.03 -19.92 31.78
CA ARG A 555 -8.59 -18.53 31.91
C ARG A 555 -7.07 -18.49 32.17
N PRO A 556 -6.33 -17.58 31.53
CA PRO A 556 -4.93 -17.34 31.86
C PRO A 556 -4.80 -16.76 33.28
N GLU A 557 -3.93 -17.34 34.11
CA GLU A 557 -3.56 -16.85 35.44
C GLU A 557 -2.03 -16.85 35.63
N SER A 558 -1.53 -16.00 36.51
CA SER A 558 -0.09 -15.98 36.86
C SER A 558 0.33 -17.29 37.53
N PRO A 559 1.56 -17.79 37.33
CA PRO A 559 2.06 -18.98 38.01
C PRO A 559 2.07 -18.85 39.55
N ALA A 560 2.13 -17.61 40.07
CA ALA A 560 2.08 -17.30 41.49
C ALA A 560 0.64 -17.07 42.03
N GLY A 561 -0.39 -17.24 41.19
CA GLY A 561 -1.77 -16.84 41.46
C GLY A 561 -2.01 -15.35 41.22
N GLY A 562 -3.13 -15.01 40.58
CA GLY A 562 -3.53 -13.63 40.26
C GLY A 562 -3.37 -13.24 38.79
N ALA A 563 -3.41 -11.93 38.52
CA ALA A 563 -3.43 -11.40 37.15
C ALA A 563 -2.13 -11.69 36.39
N VAL A 564 -2.27 -12.09 35.13
CA VAL A 564 -1.15 -12.31 34.23
C VAL A 564 -0.52 -10.98 33.81
N VAL A 565 0.81 -10.94 33.78
CA VAL A 565 1.56 -9.76 33.34
C VAL A 565 1.77 -9.81 31.84
N TRP A 566 1.18 -8.86 31.14
CA TRP A 566 1.31 -8.70 29.69
C TRP A 566 2.46 -7.76 29.34
N SER A 567 3.33 -8.19 28.42
CA SER A 567 4.39 -7.38 27.82
C SER A 567 4.15 -7.15 26.34
N ARG A 568 4.50 -5.97 25.83
CA ARG A 568 4.40 -5.65 24.40
C ARG A 568 5.61 -6.19 23.65
N LEU A 569 5.38 -6.85 22.51
CA LEU A 569 6.45 -7.43 21.70
C LEU A 569 7.39 -6.35 21.10
N PRO A 570 8.73 -6.53 21.18
CA PRO A 570 9.68 -5.61 20.57
C PRO A 570 9.47 -5.52 19.04
N GLY A 571 9.35 -4.30 18.53
CA GLY A 571 9.14 -4.05 17.10
C GLY A 571 7.71 -4.26 16.60
N SER A 572 6.78 -4.74 17.45
CA SER A 572 5.35 -4.77 17.13
C SER A 572 4.63 -3.51 17.61
N VAL A 573 3.68 -3.05 16.79
CA VAL A 573 2.82 -1.92 17.14
C VAL A 573 1.70 -2.34 18.09
N ALA A 574 1.24 -3.59 18.03
CA ALA A 574 -0.01 -4.00 18.67
C ALA A 574 -0.08 -5.46 19.14
N SER A 575 1.07 -6.11 19.27
CA SER A 575 1.15 -7.49 19.75
C SER A 575 1.67 -7.54 21.18
N PHE A 576 1.02 -8.36 22.00
CA PHE A 576 1.34 -8.57 23.40
C PHE A 576 1.55 -10.05 23.67
N GLU A 577 2.40 -10.34 24.64
CA GLU A 577 2.69 -11.68 25.11
C GLU A 577 2.62 -11.74 26.63
N ALA A 578 2.39 -12.94 27.15
CA ALA A 578 2.31 -13.19 28.57
C ALA A 578 2.65 -14.65 28.86
N VAL A 579 3.31 -14.91 29.98
CA VAL A 579 3.56 -16.27 30.48
C VAL A 579 2.65 -16.51 31.68
N GLY A 580 1.89 -17.59 31.65
CA GLY A 580 0.94 -17.94 32.70
C GLY A 580 0.55 -19.41 32.68
N CYS A 581 -0.29 -19.82 33.62
CA CYS A 581 -0.93 -21.13 33.66
C CYS A 581 -2.42 -20.99 33.27
N CYS A 582 -3.06 -22.09 32.88
CA CYS A 582 -4.51 -22.11 32.63
C CYS A 582 -5.26 -22.62 33.87
N VAL A 583 -6.29 -21.90 34.32
CA VAL A 583 -7.16 -22.33 35.42
C VAL A 583 -8.61 -22.43 34.95
N GLY A 584 -9.27 -23.55 35.24
CA GLY A 584 -10.67 -23.84 34.86
C GLY A 584 -10.86 -25.20 34.18
N GLY A 585 -11.95 -25.93 34.47
CA GLY A 585 -12.27 -27.25 33.90
C GLY A 585 -12.69 -28.30 34.94
N VAL A 586 -13.49 -29.30 34.53
CA VAL A 586 -13.92 -30.43 35.38
C VAL A 586 -12.74 -31.38 35.57
N GLY A 587 -11.86 -31.07 36.52
CA GLY A 587 -10.75 -31.93 36.93
C GLY A 587 -9.41 -31.19 36.99
N GLY A 588 -9.09 -30.65 38.18
CA GLY A 588 -7.73 -30.40 38.63
C GLY A 588 -6.92 -29.30 37.93
N SER A 589 -6.40 -28.38 38.73
CA SER A 589 -5.45 -27.31 38.36
C SER A 589 -4.26 -27.80 37.51
N GLN A 590 -4.20 -27.40 36.23
CA GLN A 590 -3.03 -27.61 35.37
C GLN A 590 -1.99 -26.51 35.63
N HIS A 591 -0.95 -26.82 36.41
CA HIS A 591 0.21 -25.94 36.64
C HIS A 591 1.23 -26.08 35.51
N GLN A 592 0.79 -25.99 34.26
CA GLN A 592 1.72 -25.94 33.11
C GLN A 592 1.83 -24.50 32.64
N GLU A 593 3.07 -23.99 32.59
CA GLU A 593 3.34 -22.67 32.03
C GLU A 593 3.15 -22.70 30.51
N HIS A 594 2.38 -21.74 30.03
CA HIS A 594 2.07 -21.51 28.63
C HIS A 594 2.41 -20.07 28.26
N LEU A 595 2.86 -19.88 27.02
CA LEU A 595 3.03 -18.58 26.38
C LEU A 595 1.74 -18.20 25.66
N PHE A 596 1.09 -17.14 26.13
CA PHE A 596 -0.03 -16.51 25.45
C PHE A 596 0.48 -15.36 24.60
N SER A 597 -0.06 -15.22 23.38
CA SER A 597 0.20 -14.05 22.55
C SER A 597 -1.10 -13.57 21.91
N ILE A 598 -1.27 -12.25 21.81
CA ILE A 598 -2.44 -11.62 21.21
C ILE A 598 -2.03 -10.42 20.37
N ASN A 599 -2.61 -10.30 19.17
CA ASN A 599 -2.57 -9.09 18.37
C ASN A 599 -3.93 -8.38 18.49
N VAL A 600 -3.92 -7.19 19.09
CA VAL A 600 -5.16 -6.46 19.39
C VAL A 600 -5.82 -5.81 18.16
N LEU A 601 -5.12 -5.72 17.02
CA LEU A 601 -5.68 -5.12 15.80
C LEU A 601 -6.42 -6.13 14.91
N ASP A 602 -5.92 -7.38 14.85
CA ASP A 602 -6.50 -8.44 13.99
C ASP A 602 -7.15 -9.58 14.79
N GLY A 603 -7.09 -9.53 16.12
CA GLY A 603 -7.67 -10.53 17.02
C GLY A 603 -6.96 -11.88 16.99
N THR A 604 -5.75 -11.96 16.43
CA THR A 604 -4.99 -13.23 16.41
C THR A 604 -4.52 -13.54 17.82
N VAL A 605 -4.96 -14.69 18.34
CA VAL A 605 -4.50 -15.26 19.61
C VAL A 605 -3.67 -16.50 19.31
N LEU A 606 -2.58 -16.68 20.06
CA LEU A 606 -1.72 -17.85 20.04
C LEU A 606 -1.49 -18.37 21.47
N LEU A 607 -1.43 -19.69 21.60
CA LEU A 607 -1.02 -20.46 22.76
C LEU A 607 0.22 -21.26 22.34
N ASP A 608 1.36 -21.00 22.97
CA ASP A 608 2.67 -21.60 22.66
C ASP A 608 3.05 -21.47 21.18
N GLY A 609 2.69 -20.34 20.56
CA GLY A 609 2.93 -20.07 19.13
C GLY A 609 1.88 -20.65 18.18
N TRP A 610 0.81 -21.28 18.69
CA TRP A 610 -0.23 -21.93 17.89
C TRP A 610 -1.61 -21.30 18.11
N PRO A 611 -2.47 -21.18 17.08
CA PRO A 611 -3.84 -20.72 17.29
C PRO A 611 -4.58 -21.62 18.30
N PRO A 612 -5.31 -21.05 19.28
CA PRO A 612 -6.00 -21.84 20.29
C PRO A 612 -7.04 -22.74 19.62
N SER A 613 -7.21 -23.93 20.20
CA SER A 613 -8.12 -24.96 19.71
C SER A 613 -7.81 -25.48 18.29
N ARG A 614 -6.65 -25.20 17.71
CA ARG A 614 -6.22 -25.76 16.41
C ARG A 614 -5.25 -26.93 16.61
N LEU A 615 -5.33 -27.91 15.72
CA LEU A 615 -4.31 -28.95 15.62
C LEU A 615 -2.92 -28.36 15.28
N PRO A 616 -1.84 -28.82 15.93
CA PRO A 616 -0.47 -28.41 15.60
C PRO A 616 -0.08 -28.71 14.14
N LYS A 617 0.93 -28.02 13.60
CA LYS A 617 1.43 -28.28 12.23
C LYS A 617 2.03 -29.66 12.08
N GLU A 618 2.52 -30.23 13.16
CA GLU A 618 3.08 -31.56 13.23
C GLU A 618 1.99 -32.61 12.94
N VAL A 619 0.73 -32.33 13.31
CA VAL A 619 -0.43 -33.16 12.99
C VAL A 619 -0.96 -32.84 11.60
N THR A 620 -1.28 -31.55 11.33
CA THR A 620 -1.91 -31.14 10.05
C THR A 620 -0.99 -31.29 8.85
N GLY A 621 0.33 -31.22 9.04
CA GLY A 621 1.35 -31.46 8.03
C GLY A 621 1.71 -32.93 7.84
N HIS A 622 1.27 -33.82 8.74
CA HIS A 622 1.57 -35.25 8.67
C HIS A 622 0.93 -35.87 7.40
N PRO A 623 1.64 -36.71 6.64
CA PRO A 623 1.11 -37.31 5.40
C PRO A 623 -0.22 -38.03 5.60
N LEU A 624 -0.36 -38.78 6.70
CA LEU A 624 -1.61 -39.47 7.08
C LEU A 624 -2.81 -38.52 7.24
N TYR A 625 -2.59 -37.34 7.85
CA TYR A 625 -3.63 -36.34 8.05
C TYR A 625 -4.02 -35.71 6.72
N ARG A 626 -3.03 -35.18 5.97
CA ARG A 626 -3.28 -34.52 4.66
C ARG A 626 -3.98 -35.44 3.67
N ARG A 627 -3.62 -36.73 3.66
CA ARG A 627 -4.29 -37.72 2.80
C ARG A 627 -5.76 -37.89 3.15
N THR A 628 -6.12 -37.80 4.43
CA THR A 628 -7.44 -38.21 4.92
C THR A 628 -8.41 -37.03 5.07
N PHE A 629 -7.89 -35.85 5.42
CA PHE A 629 -8.66 -34.66 5.74
C PHE A 629 -8.26 -33.41 4.92
N GLY A 630 -7.25 -33.51 4.04
CA GLY A 630 -6.79 -32.38 3.23
C GLY A 630 -6.36 -31.16 4.07
N GLU A 631 -7.01 -30.03 3.79
CA GLU A 631 -6.81 -28.73 4.47
C GLU A 631 -7.86 -28.45 5.58
N TRP A 632 -8.66 -29.45 5.93
CA TRP A 632 -9.68 -29.34 6.98
C TRP A 632 -9.04 -28.96 8.31
N ASN A 633 -9.69 -28.10 9.09
CA ASN A 633 -9.21 -27.68 10.40
C ASN A 633 -10.19 -28.15 11.48
N PHE A 634 -9.75 -29.06 12.35
CA PHE A 634 -10.50 -29.45 13.53
C PHE A 634 -10.32 -28.43 14.65
N GLN A 635 -11.43 -28.08 15.29
CA GLN A 635 -11.40 -27.41 16.58
C GLN A 635 -11.22 -28.49 17.67
N VAL A 636 -10.14 -28.42 18.44
CA VAL A 636 -9.73 -29.47 19.39
C VAL A 636 -9.51 -28.93 20.80
N THR A 637 -9.67 -29.79 21.79
CA THR A 637 -9.21 -29.59 23.17
C THR A 637 -8.02 -30.50 23.45
N PHE A 638 -7.12 -30.07 24.34
CA PHE A 638 -6.01 -30.88 24.78
C PHE A 638 -6.38 -31.60 26.07
N THR A 639 -6.44 -32.93 26.01
CA THR A 639 -6.73 -33.80 27.16
C THR A 639 -5.47 -34.61 27.48
N GLY A 640 -4.74 -34.21 28.54
CA GLY A 640 -3.57 -34.93 29.06
C GLY A 640 -2.28 -34.10 29.14
N GLU A 641 -1.41 -34.46 30.10
CA GLU A 641 -0.12 -33.81 30.40
C GLU A 641 0.98 -34.19 29.38
N GLY A 642 1.67 -33.19 28.83
CA GLY A 642 2.92 -33.38 28.07
C GLY A 642 2.80 -33.71 26.57
N GLN A 643 3.95 -33.86 25.90
CA GLN A 643 4.13 -33.97 24.44
C GLN A 643 3.38 -35.13 23.73
N ALA A 644 2.67 -35.98 24.46
CA ALA A 644 1.79 -37.02 23.91
C ALA A 644 0.32 -36.85 24.34
N GLY A 645 -0.10 -35.60 24.61
CA GLY A 645 -1.48 -35.26 24.97
C GLY A 645 -2.47 -35.64 23.87
N VAL A 646 -3.63 -36.16 24.27
CA VAL A 646 -4.71 -36.53 23.35
C VAL A 646 -5.43 -35.24 22.95
N MET A 647 -5.40 -34.92 21.66
CA MET A 647 -6.14 -33.80 21.09
C MET A 647 -7.52 -34.30 20.66
N GLU A 648 -8.58 -33.90 21.34
CA GLU A 648 -9.93 -34.36 21.06
C GLU A 648 -10.75 -33.25 20.37
N GLY A 649 -11.38 -33.58 19.24
CA GLY A 649 -12.30 -32.70 18.53
C GLY A 649 -13.47 -32.27 19.39
N LEU A 650 -13.70 -30.96 19.47
CA LEU A 650 -14.81 -30.37 20.21
C LEU A 650 -16.18 -30.73 19.63
N ARG A 651 -16.23 -30.95 18.31
CA ARG A 651 -17.46 -31.19 17.56
C ARG A 651 -17.50 -32.59 16.99
N LEU A 652 -18.72 -33.10 16.84
CA LEU A 652 -18.98 -34.26 16.03
C LEU A 652 -18.91 -33.84 14.56
N ILE A 653 -18.31 -34.67 13.72
CA ILE A 653 -18.31 -34.50 12.26
C ILE A 653 -18.89 -35.78 11.69
N ASN A 654 -19.99 -35.68 10.95
CA ASN A 654 -20.81 -36.82 10.55
C ASN A 654 -21.21 -37.75 11.72
N GLY A 655 -21.49 -37.16 12.89
CA GLY A 655 -21.89 -37.87 14.11
C GLY A 655 -20.74 -38.56 14.86
N ARG A 656 -19.46 -38.29 14.54
CA ARG A 656 -18.32 -38.88 15.26
C ARG A 656 -17.34 -37.87 15.78
N ARG A 657 -16.69 -38.21 16.87
CA ARG A 657 -15.62 -37.41 17.48
C ARG A 657 -14.26 -37.93 17.06
N TYR A 658 -13.36 -37.04 16.72
CA TYR A 658 -12.00 -37.41 16.30
C TYR A 658 -11.00 -37.13 17.43
N ARG A 659 -10.09 -38.05 17.69
CA ARG A 659 -8.95 -37.87 18.60
C ARG A 659 -7.65 -37.99 17.83
N PHE A 660 -6.68 -37.15 18.15
CA PHE A 660 -5.35 -37.13 17.53
C PHE A 660 -4.30 -37.27 18.63
N VAL A 661 -3.38 -38.21 18.46
CA VAL A 661 -2.28 -38.45 19.39
C VAL A 661 -0.98 -38.48 18.60
N LEU A 662 -0.05 -37.58 18.93
CA LEU A 662 1.28 -37.56 18.32
C LEU A 662 2.27 -38.18 19.31
N GLY A 663 2.81 -39.36 18.97
CA GLY A 663 3.80 -40.04 19.81
C GLY A 663 5.19 -39.41 19.73
N SER A 664 6.05 -39.71 20.70
CA SER A 664 7.42 -39.19 20.82
C SER A 664 8.36 -39.52 19.63
N GLY A 665 7.95 -40.42 18.74
CA GLY A 665 8.64 -40.73 17.48
C GLY A 665 8.05 -40.06 16.23
N GLY A 666 7.16 -39.06 16.38
CA GLY A 666 6.48 -38.41 15.26
C GLY A 666 5.35 -39.23 14.63
N ARG A 667 5.03 -40.39 15.21
CA ARG A 667 3.93 -41.25 14.76
C ARG A 667 2.58 -40.63 15.17
N LEU A 668 1.77 -40.27 14.18
CA LEU A 668 0.41 -39.79 14.38
C LEU A 668 -0.59 -40.96 14.44
N VAL A 669 -1.36 -41.04 15.52
CA VAL A 669 -2.52 -41.92 15.66
C VAL A 669 -3.78 -41.06 15.63
N ILE A 670 -4.74 -41.44 14.77
CA ILE A 670 -6.03 -40.75 14.67
C ILE A 670 -7.12 -41.77 14.99
N SER A 671 -7.96 -41.49 15.97
CA SER A 671 -9.12 -42.32 16.32
C SER A 671 -10.42 -41.59 16.01
N GLU A 672 -11.41 -42.31 15.48
CA GLU A 672 -12.80 -41.88 15.33
C GLU A 672 -13.64 -42.61 16.40
N VAL A 673 -14.43 -41.88 17.16
CA VAL A 673 -15.27 -42.39 18.24
C VAL A 673 -16.71 -42.07 17.91
N ASP A 674 -17.52 -43.12 17.75
CA ASP A 674 -18.97 -43.00 17.62
C ASP A 674 -19.58 -43.00 19.04
N PRO A 675 -20.07 -41.85 19.55
CA PRO A 675 -20.59 -41.76 20.91
C PRO A 675 -21.87 -42.56 21.12
N GLU A 676 -22.69 -42.76 20.08
CA GLU A 676 -23.95 -43.50 20.16
C GLU A 676 -23.69 -45.01 20.18
N ARG A 677 -22.81 -45.48 19.30
CA ARG A 677 -22.53 -46.91 19.13
C ARG A 677 -21.40 -47.42 20.02
N ARG A 678 -20.69 -46.52 20.72
CA ARG A 678 -19.49 -46.79 21.52
C ARG A 678 -18.44 -47.58 20.74
N VAL A 679 -18.29 -47.29 19.45
CA VAL A 679 -17.29 -47.91 18.58
C VAL A 679 -16.14 -46.94 18.39
N GLU A 680 -14.93 -47.41 18.69
CA GLU A 680 -13.70 -46.69 18.37
C GLU A 680 -13.03 -47.32 17.14
N LEU A 681 -12.65 -46.47 16.19
CA LEU A 681 -11.95 -46.84 14.97
C LEU A 681 -10.60 -46.13 14.92
N GLU A 682 -9.53 -46.87 14.66
CA GLU A 682 -8.17 -46.30 14.46
C GLU A 682 -7.90 -46.13 12.97
N LEU A 683 -7.51 -44.93 12.54
CA LEU A 683 -7.13 -44.66 11.15
C LEU A 683 -5.85 -45.42 10.81
N LEU A 684 -5.95 -46.30 9.82
CA LEU A 684 -4.82 -47.03 9.28
C LEU A 684 -4.15 -46.25 8.16
N ASP A 685 -2.83 -46.24 8.18
CA ASP A 685 -2.04 -45.74 7.07
C ASP A 685 -1.85 -46.82 6.00
N ALA A 686 -2.65 -46.78 4.93
CA ALA A 686 -2.52 -47.73 3.81
C ALA A 686 -1.21 -47.59 3.03
N GLY A 687 -0.51 -46.45 3.17
CA GLY A 687 0.81 -46.17 2.61
C GLY A 687 0.91 -46.13 1.08
N THR A 688 1.70 -45.17 0.59
CA THR A 688 2.39 -45.24 -0.72
C THR A 688 3.92 -45.17 -0.59
N ASP A 689 4.40 -44.87 0.61
CA ASP A 689 5.71 -44.32 0.94
C ASP A 689 6.42 -45.11 2.06
N GLY A 690 5.85 -46.26 2.46
CA GLY A 690 6.55 -47.32 3.20
C GLY A 690 6.81 -47.07 4.70
N GLN A 691 6.40 -45.94 5.26
CA GLN A 691 6.77 -45.58 6.65
C GLN A 691 5.92 -46.25 7.75
N CYS A 692 4.77 -46.86 7.42
CA CYS A 692 3.83 -47.44 8.41
C CYS A 692 3.27 -48.83 8.03
N GLY A 693 4.13 -49.76 7.60
CA GLY A 693 3.86 -51.20 7.80
C GLY A 693 3.16 -51.98 6.68
N GLN A 694 3.31 -51.59 5.40
CA GLN A 694 3.03 -52.40 4.18
C GLN A 694 1.64 -53.07 4.00
N TRP A 695 0.74 -53.04 4.99
CA TRP A 695 -0.52 -53.79 4.98
C TRP A 695 -1.46 -53.37 3.83
N GLY A 696 -1.41 -52.09 3.44
CA GLY A 696 -2.19 -51.59 2.31
C GLY A 696 -1.61 -51.93 0.93
N ALA A 697 -0.42 -52.52 0.82
CA ALA A 697 0.21 -52.84 -0.47
C ALA A 697 -0.61 -53.84 -1.30
N GLU A 698 -1.38 -54.70 -0.62
CA GLU A 698 -2.29 -55.66 -1.24
C GLU A 698 -3.59 -55.01 -1.74
N LEU A 699 -3.87 -53.76 -1.33
CA LEU A 699 -5.07 -53.05 -1.77
C LEU A 699 -4.86 -52.39 -3.14
N PRO A 700 -5.86 -52.49 -4.04
CA PRO A 700 -5.87 -51.78 -5.32
C PRO A 700 -5.51 -50.29 -5.16
N PRO A 701 -4.68 -49.71 -6.05
CA PRO A 701 -4.25 -48.32 -5.95
C PRO A 701 -5.40 -47.31 -5.84
N ARG A 702 -6.54 -47.58 -6.48
CA ARG A 702 -7.74 -46.74 -6.38
C ARG A 702 -8.35 -46.74 -4.98
N LEU A 703 -8.40 -47.89 -4.31
CA LEU A 703 -8.91 -47.96 -2.93
C LEU A 703 -7.97 -47.26 -1.95
N ARG A 704 -6.65 -47.38 -2.17
CA ARG A 704 -5.65 -46.63 -1.40
C ARG A 704 -5.75 -45.11 -1.57
N GLY A 705 -6.04 -44.65 -2.79
CA GLY A 705 -6.06 -43.23 -3.12
C GLY A 705 -7.40 -42.52 -2.91
N MET A 706 -8.52 -43.24 -2.92
CA MET A 706 -9.87 -42.65 -2.83
C MET A 706 -10.55 -42.86 -1.47
N GLN A 707 -10.04 -43.75 -0.63
CA GLN A 707 -10.67 -44.12 0.62
C GLN A 707 -9.69 -44.04 1.81
N SER A 708 -10.19 -43.59 2.96
CA SER A 708 -9.57 -43.74 4.26
C SER A 708 -9.97 -45.10 4.86
N HIS A 709 -9.07 -45.68 5.66
CA HIS A 709 -9.17 -47.06 6.13
C HIS A 709 -9.15 -47.06 7.65
N TRP A 710 -10.17 -47.62 8.28
CA TRP A 710 -10.43 -47.46 9.71
C TRP A 710 -10.57 -48.82 10.39
N LEU A 711 -9.69 -49.16 11.33
CA LEU A 711 -9.69 -50.43 12.05
C LEU A 711 -10.58 -50.36 13.29
N CYS A 712 -11.59 -51.21 13.35
CA CYS A 712 -12.30 -51.52 14.59
C CYS A 712 -11.64 -52.72 15.25
N ARG A 713 -10.88 -52.50 16.33
CA ARG A 713 -10.20 -53.59 17.06
C ARG A 713 -11.19 -54.54 17.73
N ASP A 714 -12.26 -53.98 18.31
CA ASP A 714 -13.29 -54.77 19.02
C ASP A 714 -14.02 -55.76 18.12
N ARG A 715 -14.15 -55.43 16.83
CA ARG A 715 -14.87 -56.24 15.84
C ARG A 715 -13.96 -56.94 14.85
N GLY A 716 -12.66 -56.63 14.85
CA GLY A 716 -11.69 -57.17 13.89
C GLY A 716 -12.00 -56.82 12.42
N VAL A 717 -12.62 -55.65 12.16
CA VAL A 717 -13.02 -55.23 10.80
C VAL A 717 -12.35 -53.93 10.38
N VAL A 718 -12.09 -53.78 9.08
CA VAL A 718 -11.63 -52.52 8.46
C VAL A 718 -12.80 -51.88 7.73
N VAL A 719 -13.09 -50.63 8.06
CA VAL A 719 -14.12 -49.80 7.43
C VAL A 719 -13.46 -48.87 6.43
N LEU A 720 -13.97 -48.85 5.20
CA LEU A 720 -13.54 -47.91 4.16
C LEU A 720 -14.48 -46.72 4.13
N ARG A 721 -13.92 -45.50 4.05
CA ARG A 721 -14.69 -44.26 3.90
C ARG A 721 -14.09 -43.41 2.82
N SER A 722 -14.89 -42.60 2.14
CA SER A 722 -14.36 -41.56 1.27
C SER A 722 -13.47 -40.61 2.08
N ILE A 723 -12.37 -40.19 1.46
CA ILE A 723 -11.51 -39.12 1.98
C ILE A 723 -12.32 -37.81 1.98
N ILE A 724 -12.16 -36.99 3.03
CA ILE A 724 -12.87 -35.71 3.22
C ILE A 724 -12.20 -34.60 2.41
#